data_AF-A0A9D5K430-F1
#
_entry.id   AF-A0A9D5K430-F1
#
_cell.length_a   1.000
_cell.length_b   1.000
_cell.length_c   1.000
_cell.angle_alpha   90.00
_cell.angle_beta   90.00
_cell.angle_gamma   90.00
#
_symmetry.space_group_name_H-M   'P 1'
#
loop_
_entity.id
_entity.type
_entity.pdbx_description
1 polymer ?
#
loop_
_entity_poly.entity_id
_entity_poly.type
_entity_poly.pdbx_seq_one_letter_code
_entity_poly.pdbx_strand_id
1 'polypeptide(L)'
;MSVTDLPHFEYRVHVSGAAFLVFALLFLIADPGTAEECGFKIAVTAETHGLVRPCPCPEEPRGGLAARAAMLESINADRRLLLDAGGFSAGGPYDTYTEGRKRDSLRTLAAIRGMAAMGYDAAAVGDEELRWDFGWLWSEAQKAGLPLVCTNARLKDEAASPKPYGLISKQGKTFAIAALVTRERLFPTDTSVVVDPPFERLREIWPTLVREADYQVVLSHLGEQASIELLNEFPECDIVVNGHRKRKTLPSVDVGFGTMLQFGFQGKRMALADIRLDQERLAVDQAEWVPIHSSQGHNNEVIKVVNSVLEPARRSPSPRTTADLYMMGQCPYCLPVLRRLLSLSEVFPCIDMRLWFIGTIGGDGDLSSLHGVEEMRTEKLWLAVVALYPRMWRDFLYLQAVDKVSPERALIDMGLDTARIQRWVKEKGDGILAMHYRRSERLGIKASPTVLLDNVPFEYDSLRFRVAQKLCGTCGEGIDLCDSLPECLRDEDCRQVGKTGVCVEHEGRRRCAYREPVPFTFTVVSPDTMLWRSEEPAIATTRELFPGARIETISAGTERGRELIRRMDPAALPLYLFDTSVVRAHNYAKVAPGLVRRQNRLTFRPEAMSGHYFHRRERQPGKVTLFVDPHFDRAGEVLALAARIDSPFKRITVLPVVRHFSDTAANSLNYTGHREEGLAWLALREASPGKFTTYLRQCVMKGNEAEDKSACLKSLGFSRRRLKAILEEHGEMLVRHRDMQKTLRIESPVSLLVENRELIAVSNPKDLLDLMARVLGTEPSHNLPALTK
;
A
#
# COMPACT_ATOMS: atom_id res chain seq x y z
N MET A 1 -38.63 -0.97 68.61
CA MET A 1 -37.87 0.10 69.31
C MET A 1 -37.08 0.81 68.23
N SER A 2 -37.61 1.92 67.71
CA SER A 2 -37.26 3.32 68.07
C SER A 2 -35.92 3.73 67.45
N VAL A 3 -35.66 4.93 66.94
CA VAL A 3 -35.92 6.31 67.40
C VAL A 3 -35.78 7.18 66.13
N THR A 4 -36.73 8.01 65.66
CA THR A 4 -36.88 9.49 65.91
C THR A 4 -35.53 10.24 66.03
N ASP A 5 -35.24 11.40 65.46
CA ASP A 5 -35.91 12.71 65.48
C ASP A 5 -34.97 13.73 64.76
N LEU A 6 -35.40 14.64 63.86
CA LEU A 6 -35.47 16.14 64.00
C LEU A 6 -35.21 16.84 62.61
N PRO A 7 -35.57 18.14 62.33
CA PRO A 7 -36.89 18.51 61.78
C PRO A 7 -36.95 19.69 60.72
N HIS A 8 -38.18 19.99 60.25
CA HIS A 8 -38.76 21.29 59.77
C HIS A 8 -38.22 21.97 58.48
N PHE A 9 -38.95 22.77 57.65
CA PHE A 9 -40.19 23.56 57.77
C PHE A 9 -40.84 23.80 56.37
N GLU A 10 -42.12 24.16 56.37
CA GLU A 10 -43.11 24.28 55.27
C GLU A 10 -42.92 25.43 54.26
N TYR A 11 -43.67 25.41 53.14
CA TYR A 11 -44.69 26.43 52.84
C TYR A 11 -45.70 25.93 51.78
N ARG A 12 -46.99 26.01 52.11
CA ARG A 12 -48.13 25.87 51.17
C ARG A 12 -48.85 27.21 51.08
N VAL A 13 -49.16 27.65 49.87
CA VAL A 13 -50.20 28.65 49.61
C VAL A 13 -51.12 28.11 48.52
N HIS A 14 -52.39 27.92 48.87
CA HIS A 14 -53.51 27.84 47.91
C HIS A 14 -54.02 29.26 47.67
N VAL A 15 -54.56 29.57 46.47
CA VAL A 15 -55.82 30.35 46.30
C VAL A 15 -56.24 30.50 44.81
N SER A 16 -57.51 30.14 44.58
CA SER A 16 -58.55 30.57 43.62
C SER A 16 -58.34 30.61 42.08
N GLY A 17 -58.92 29.64 41.37
CA GLY A 17 -60.31 29.71 40.86
C GLY A 17 -60.70 30.65 39.70
N ALA A 18 -59.98 31.74 39.41
CA ALA A 18 -60.42 32.73 38.40
C ALA A 18 -59.38 33.07 37.31
N ALA A 19 -58.15 32.54 37.41
CA ALA A 19 -57.09 32.78 36.43
C ALA A 19 -57.11 31.80 35.22
N PHE A 20 -57.96 30.78 35.24
CA PHE A 20 -57.92 29.69 34.26
C PHE A 20 -58.58 30.00 32.91
N LEU A 21 -59.39 31.05 32.81
CA LEU A 21 -60.17 31.35 31.59
C LEU A 21 -59.55 32.45 30.70
N VAL A 22 -58.59 33.24 31.20
CA VAL A 22 -57.80 34.17 30.35
C VAL A 22 -56.53 33.48 29.82
N PHE A 23 -56.03 32.45 30.52
CA PHE A 23 -54.88 31.67 30.05
C PHE A 23 -55.24 30.66 28.94
N ALA A 24 -56.52 30.31 28.78
CA ALA A 24 -56.97 29.35 27.76
C ALA A 24 -57.27 29.98 26.38
N LEU A 25 -57.35 31.32 26.28
CA LEU A 25 -57.60 32.02 25.00
C LEU A 25 -56.38 32.73 24.40
N LEU A 26 -55.24 32.76 25.11
CA LEU A 26 -53.94 33.20 24.56
C LEU A 26 -53.08 32.05 23.99
N PHE A 27 -53.55 30.81 24.09
CA PHE A 27 -52.90 29.62 23.52
C PHE A 27 -53.43 29.22 22.13
N LEU A 28 -54.14 30.12 21.45
CA LEU A 28 -54.69 29.89 20.10
C LEU A 28 -53.93 30.61 18.98
N ILE A 29 -52.81 31.30 19.26
CA ILE A 29 -51.91 31.82 18.20
C ILE A 29 -50.46 31.75 18.68
N ALA A 30 -49.96 30.53 18.81
CA ALA A 30 -48.54 30.24 18.63
C ALA A 30 -48.50 28.80 18.17
N ASP A 31 -48.65 28.60 16.86
CA ASP A 31 -48.11 27.41 16.22
C ASP A 31 -46.60 27.45 16.54
N PRO A 32 -46.07 26.57 17.42
CA PRO A 32 -44.65 26.38 17.42
C PRO A 32 -44.42 25.61 16.14
N GLY A 33 -44.27 26.34 15.04
CA GLY A 33 -43.75 25.79 13.80
C GLY A 33 -42.58 24.96 14.24
N THR A 34 -42.72 23.65 14.14
CA THR A 34 -41.63 22.72 14.33
C THR A 34 -40.58 23.24 13.38
N ALA A 35 -39.52 23.86 13.92
CA ALA A 35 -38.36 24.17 13.13
C ALA A 35 -37.93 22.82 12.57
N GLU A 36 -38.27 22.59 11.31
CA GLU A 36 -37.86 21.42 10.57
C GLU A 36 -36.34 21.49 10.64
N GLU A 37 -35.71 20.63 11.45
CA GLU A 37 -34.26 20.56 11.50
C GLU A 37 -33.80 20.26 10.08
N CYS A 38 -33.32 21.29 9.39
CA CYS A 38 -32.94 21.26 7.98
C CYS A 38 -31.53 20.68 7.86
N GLY A 39 -31.32 19.50 8.45
CA GLY A 39 -30.04 18.80 8.45
C GLY A 39 -29.83 18.03 7.15
N PHE A 40 -28.65 18.21 6.54
CA PHE A 40 -28.15 17.36 5.45
C PHE A 40 -27.20 16.31 6.04
N LYS A 41 -27.06 15.16 5.38
CA LYS A 41 -25.96 14.23 5.63
C LYS A 41 -24.97 14.24 4.48
N ILE A 42 -23.68 14.22 4.78
CA ILE A 42 -22.64 14.01 3.78
C ILE A 42 -21.99 12.65 4.04
N ALA A 43 -22.09 11.75 3.06
CA ALA A 43 -21.45 10.45 3.08
C ALA A 43 -20.29 10.47 2.09
N VAL A 44 -19.08 10.14 2.56
CA VAL A 44 -17.86 10.28 1.75
C VAL A 44 -17.07 8.98 1.61
N THR A 45 -16.53 8.77 0.39
CA THR A 45 -15.48 7.80 0.09
C THR A 45 -14.30 8.46 -0.61
N ALA A 46 -13.15 7.80 -0.60
CA ALA A 46 -11.99 8.02 -1.47
C ALA A 46 -11.05 6.81 -1.29
N GLU A 47 -10.01 6.70 -2.11
CA GLU A 47 -8.99 5.63 -1.99
C GLU A 47 -9.62 4.24 -1.88
N THR A 48 -10.64 3.97 -2.70
CA THR A 48 -11.36 2.68 -2.67
C THR A 48 -10.61 1.60 -3.44
N HIS A 49 -9.67 1.98 -4.30
CA HIS A 49 -8.69 1.12 -4.98
C HIS A 49 -9.29 -0.12 -5.63
N GLY A 50 -10.43 0.03 -6.32
CA GLY A 50 -11.08 -1.07 -7.02
C GLY A 50 -11.68 -2.15 -6.13
N LEU A 51 -11.87 -1.92 -4.82
CA LEU A 51 -12.55 -2.87 -3.92
C LEU A 51 -14.07 -2.87 -4.18
N VAL A 52 -14.46 -3.51 -5.27
CA VAL A 52 -15.86 -3.60 -5.75
C VAL A 52 -16.65 -4.71 -5.08
N ARG A 53 -15.97 -5.77 -4.62
CA ARG A 53 -16.52 -6.84 -3.78
C ARG A 53 -15.93 -6.75 -2.37
N PRO A 54 -16.62 -7.24 -1.33
CA PRO A 54 -16.05 -7.32 0.01
C PRO A 54 -14.70 -8.04 -0.03
N CYS A 55 -13.76 -7.62 0.83
CA CYS A 55 -12.47 -8.29 0.89
C CYS A 55 -12.64 -9.78 1.28
N PRO A 56 -11.78 -10.68 0.77
CA PRO A 56 -11.70 -12.08 1.18
C PRO A 56 -11.04 -12.23 2.56
N CYS A 57 -11.47 -11.42 3.53
CA CYS A 57 -10.99 -11.40 4.89
C CYS A 57 -11.74 -12.49 5.69
N PRO A 58 -11.06 -13.54 6.22
CA PRO A 58 -11.74 -14.73 6.77
C PRO A 58 -12.69 -14.48 7.94
N GLU A 59 -12.43 -13.47 8.77
CA GLU A 59 -13.21 -13.20 9.98
C GLU A 59 -14.22 -12.06 9.80
N GLU A 60 -13.96 -11.10 8.90
CA GLU A 60 -14.84 -9.95 8.67
C GLU A 60 -14.72 -9.41 7.23
N PRO A 61 -15.58 -9.88 6.29
CA PRO A 61 -15.61 -9.35 4.93
C PRO A 61 -16.14 -7.91 4.95
N ARG A 62 -15.24 -6.95 4.70
CA ARG A 62 -15.51 -5.51 4.70
C ARG A 62 -15.35 -4.89 3.31
N GLY A 63 -16.04 -3.76 3.10
CA GLY A 63 -16.01 -3.01 1.84
C GLY A 63 -16.90 -3.62 0.74
N GLY A 64 -16.63 -3.25 -0.51
CA GLY A 64 -17.48 -3.62 -1.65
C GLY A 64 -18.63 -2.65 -1.89
N LEU A 65 -19.05 -2.52 -3.14
CA LEU A 65 -20.08 -1.56 -3.55
C LEU A 65 -21.47 -1.94 -2.99
N ALA A 66 -21.83 -3.23 -3.03
CA ALA A 66 -23.15 -3.68 -2.62
C ALA A 66 -23.44 -3.49 -1.12
N ALA A 67 -22.41 -3.67 -0.26
CA ALA A 67 -22.52 -3.42 1.17
C ALA A 67 -22.56 -1.91 1.48
N ARG A 68 -21.79 -1.09 0.74
CA ARG A 68 -21.90 0.37 0.82
C ARG A 68 -23.31 0.85 0.46
N ALA A 69 -23.88 0.32 -0.62
CA ALA A 69 -25.22 0.66 -1.07
C ALA A 69 -26.28 0.31 -0.01
N ALA A 70 -26.20 -0.88 0.60
CA ALA A 70 -27.13 -1.29 1.65
C ALA A 70 -27.08 -0.38 2.88
N MET A 71 -25.88 0.03 3.32
CA MET A 71 -25.74 1.00 4.42
C MET A 71 -26.45 2.33 4.11
N LEU A 72 -26.35 2.77 2.86
CA LEU A 72 -26.94 4.02 2.38
C LEU A 72 -28.47 3.98 2.22
N GLU A 73 -29.11 2.81 2.15
CA GLU A 73 -30.58 2.71 1.98
C GLU A 73 -31.35 3.33 3.15
N SER A 74 -30.75 3.35 4.35
CA SER A 74 -31.34 3.94 5.55
C SER A 74 -31.31 5.48 5.58
N ILE A 75 -30.62 6.13 4.65
CA ILE A 75 -30.44 7.58 4.61
C ILE A 75 -31.16 8.15 3.40
N ASN A 76 -32.06 9.11 3.63
CA ASN A 76 -32.85 9.76 2.59
C ASN A 76 -31.95 10.44 1.53
N ALA A 77 -32.09 10.04 0.27
CA ALA A 77 -31.27 10.51 -0.84
C ALA A 77 -31.45 12.01 -1.15
N ASP A 78 -32.62 12.58 -0.88
CA ASP A 78 -32.89 14.01 -1.10
C ASP A 78 -32.27 14.89 -0.02
N ARG A 79 -31.89 14.29 1.12
CA ARG A 79 -31.24 14.95 2.25
C ARG A 79 -29.78 14.51 2.43
N ARG A 80 -29.21 13.84 1.42
CA ARG A 80 -27.84 13.35 1.43
C ARG A 80 -27.05 13.83 0.22
N LEU A 81 -25.79 14.19 0.47
CA LEU A 81 -24.74 14.22 -0.54
C LEU A 81 -23.85 12.97 -0.42
N LEU A 82 -23.71 12.24 -1.52
CA LEU A 82 -22.83 11.07 -1.63
C LEU A 82 -21.64 11.42 -2.54
N LEU A 83 -20.46 11.55 -1.95
CA LEU A 83 -19.29 12.13 -2.59
C LEU A 83 -18.10 11.16 -2.59
N ASP A 84 -17.32 11.14 -3.68
CA ASP A 84 -16.05 10.40 -3.75
C ASP A 84 -14.87 11.33 -4.08
N ALA A 85 -13.80 11.33 -3.28
CA ALA A 85 -12.63 12.17 -3.53
C ALA A 85 -11.51 11.49 -4.36
N GLY A 86 -11.85 10.50 -5.19
CA GLY A 86 -10.95 9.87 -6.17
C GLY A 86 -10.14 8.69 -5.62
N GLY A 87 -9.33 8.06 -6.48
CA GLY A 87 -8.55 6.87 -6.13
C GLY A 87 -9.42 5.61 -6.06
N PHE A 88 -10.44 5.52 -6.93
CA PHE A 88 -11.39 4.40 -6.93
C PHE A 88 -11.03 3.30 -7.92
N SER A 89 -10.14 3.59 -8.89
CA SER A 89 -9.69 2.66 -9.91
C SER A 89 -8.91 1.48 -9.33
N ALA A 90 -9.00 0.33 -9.99
CA ALA A 90 -8.21 -0.85 -9.63
C ALA A 90 -6.77 -0.77 -10.19
N GLY A 91 -5.91 -1.68 -9.71
CA GLY A 91 -4.58 -1.91 -10.27
C GLY A 91 -3.53 -0.84 -9.95
N GLY A 92 -3.85 0.10 -9.07
CA GLY A 92 -2.91 1.04 -8.48
C GLY A 92 -2.02 0.40 -7.39
N PRO A 93 -0.95 1.06 -6.95
CA PRO A 93 -0.03 0.52 -5.94
C PRO A 93 -0.69 0.26 -4.58
N TYR A 94 -1.85 0.86 -4.32
CA TYR A 94 -2.61 0.71 -3.08
C TYR A 94 -3.81 -0.24 -3.21
N ASP A 95 -4.02 -0.82 -4.41
CA ASP A 95 -4.95 -1.93 -4.63
C ASP A 95 -4.33 -3.24 -4.15
N THR A 96 -4.72 -3.67 -2.94
CA THR A 96 -4.26 -4.94 -2.34
C THR A 96 -4.77 -6.18 -3.08
N TYR A 97 -5.70 -6.01 -4.04
CA TYR A 97 -6.38 -7.10 -4.75
C TYR A 97 -6.24 -7.00 -6.27
N THR A 98 -5.21 -6.30 -6.79
CA THR A 98 -4.95 -6.21 -8.24
C THR A 98 -4.98 -7.58 -8.90
N GLU A 99 -5.76 -7.70 -9.98
CA GLU A 99 -5.93 -8.93 -10.77
C GLU A 99 -5.24 -8.81 -12.15
N GLY A 100 -4.41 -7.78 -12.32
CA GLY A 100 -3.75 -7.45 -13.57
C GLY A 100 -4.61 -6.58 -14.49
N ARG A 101 -3.94 -5.84 -15.40
CA ARG A 101 -4.50 -4.71 -16.16
C ARG A 101 -5.87 -4.94 -16.80
N LYS A 102 -6.14 -6.13 -17.36
CA LYS A 102 -7.44 -6.44 -18.01
C LYS A 102 -8.57 -6.66 -17.00
N ARG A 103 -8.29 -7.36 -15.90
CA ARG A 103 -9.29 -7.58 -14.83
C ARG A 103 -9.47 -6.32 -14.00
N ASP A 104 -8.39 -5.58 -13.78
CA ASP A 104 -8.45 -4.28 -13.12
C ASP A 104 -9.23 -3.25 -13.95
N SER A 105 -9.12 -3.23 -15.29
CA SER A 105 -9.98 -2.37 -16.10
C SER A 105 -11.46 -2.73 -15.98
N LEU A 106 -11.80 -4.02 -15.82
CA LEU A 106 -13.17 -4.46 -15.54
C LEU A 106 -13.62 -4.09 -14.12
N ARG A 107 -12.74 -4.18 -13.12
CA ARG A 107 -13.00 -3.73 -11.74
C ARG A 107 -13.20 -2.21 -11.69
N THR A 108 -12.41 -1.43 -12.41
CA THR A 108 -12.60 0.02 -12.57
C THR A 108 -13.94 0.31 -13.24
N LEU A 109 -14.28 -0.40 -14.32
CA LEU A 109 -15.59 -0.25 -14.97
C LEU A 109 -16.77 -0.64 -14.05
N ALA A 110 -16.59 -1.69 -13.23
CA ALA A 110 -17.57 -2.10 -12.23
C ALA A 110 -17.69 -1.05 -11.10
N ALA A 111 -16.59 -0.41 -10.71
CA ALA A 111 -16.59 0.71 -9.78
C ALA A 111 -17.42 1.88 -10.34
N ILE A 112 -17.14 2.30 -11.58
CA ILE A 112 -17.86 3.38 -12.26
C ILE A 112 -19.37 3.11 -12.30
N ARG A 113 -19.78 1.95 -12.81
CA ARG A 113 -21.20 1.61 -12.96
C ARG A 113 -21.89 1.39 -11.61
N GLY A 114 -21.20 0.80 -10.64
CA GLY A 114 -21.72 0.60 -9.30
C GLY A 114 -21.92 1.92 -8.55
N MET A 115 -20.97 2.84 -8.64
CA MET A 115 -21.09 4.19 -8.06
C MET A 115 -22.24 4.96 -8.72
N ALA A 116 -22.41 4.87 -10.05
CA ALA A 116 -23.54 5.46 -10.73
C ALA A 116 -24.89 4.87 -10.23
N ALA A 117 -24.97 3.54 -10.10
CA ALA A 117 -26.17 2.86 -9.60
C ALA A 117 -26.50 3.19 -8.12
N MET A 118 -25.49 3.56 -7.33
CA MET A 118 -25.65 4.03 -5.95
C MET A 118 -26.13 5.48 -5.84
N GLY A 119 -26.13 6.23 -6.96
CA GLY A 119 -26.52 7.64 -6.98
C GLY A 119 -25.48 8.56 -6.33
N TYR A 120 -24.19 8.37 -6.62
CA TYR A 120 -23.16 9.35 -6.24
C TYR A 120 -23.48 10.71 -6.89
N ASP A 121 -23.49 11.77 -6.09
CA ASP A 121 -23.75 13.13 -6.54
C ASP A 121 -22.52 13.73 -7.25
N ALA A 122 -21.32 13.34 -6.83
CA ALA A 122 -20.07 13.67 -7.52
C ALA A 122 -18.95 12.69 -7.16
N ALA A 123 -18.07 12.43 -8.12
CA ALA A 123 -16.83 11.67 -7.91
C ALA A 123 -15.65 12.40 -8.55
N ALA A 124 -14.57 12.56 -7.79
CA ALA A 124 -13.35 13.20 -8.26
C ALA A 124 -12.49 12.24 -9.08
N VAL A 125 -11.68 12.81 -9.97
CA VAL A 125 -10.56 12.11 -10.61
C VAL A 125 -9.37 12.15 -9.65
N GLY A 126 -8.90 10.98 -9.22
CA GLY A 126 -7.65 10.83 -8.47
C GLY A 126 -6.46 10.54 -9.38
N ASP A 127 -5.29 10.38 -8.77
CA ASP A 127 -4.10 10.01 -9.54
C ASP A 127 -4.30 8.63 -10.21
N GLU A 128 -4.91 7.66 -9.53
CA GLU A 128 -5.12 6.30 -10.04
C GLU A 128 -6.07 6.25 -11.25
N GLU A 129 -6.98 7.21 -11.40
CA GLU A 129 -7.81 7.33 -12.60
C GLU A 129 -6.97 7.74 -13.83
N LEU A 130 -5.98 8.62 -13.64
CA LEU A 130 -5.13 9.18 -14.70
C LEU A 130 -4.11 8.17 -15.27
N ARG A 131 -3.97 6.98 -14.67
CA ARG A 131 -3.12 5.88 -15.19
C ARG A 131 -3.75 5.14 -16.37
N TRP A 132 -5.06 5.28 -16.51
CA TRP A 132 -5.85 4.71 -17.59
C TRP A 132 -5.84 5.65 -18.79
N ASP A 133 -6.39 5.19 -19.91
CA ASP A 133 -6.78 6.14 -20.96
C ASP A 133 -7.87 7.05 -20.36
N PHE A 134 -7.55 8.32 -20.15
CA PHE A 134 -8.43 9.23 -19.43
C PHE A 134 -9.70 9.53 -20.23
N GLY A 135 -9.60 9.53 -21.57
CA GLY A 135 -10.74 9.66 -22.46
C GLY A 135 -11.66 8.44 -22.38
N TRP A 136 -11.10 7.24 -22.29
CA TRP A 136 -11.88 6.03 -22.04
C TRP A 136 -12.61 6.09 -20.69
N LEU A 137 -11.90 6.43 -19.61
CA LEU A 137 -12.47 6.47 -18.26
C LEU A 137 -13.62 7.48 -18.17
N TRP A 138 -13.41 8.68 -18.72
CA TRP A 138 -14.44 9.70 -18.83
C TRP A 138 -15.64 9.23 -19.66
N SER A 139 -15.40 8.63 -20.82
CA SER A 139 -16.48 8.10 -21.68
C SER A 139 -17.31 7.04 -20.97
N GLU A 140 -16.69 6.12 -20.23
CA GLU A 140 -17.42 5.09 -19.48
C GLU A 140 -18.22 5.66 -18.31
N ALA A 141 -17.70 6.70 -17.63
CA ALA A 141 -18.44 7.41 -16.59
C ALA A 141 -19.67 8.14 -17.14
N GLN A 142 -19.54 8.84 -18.27
CA GLN A 142 -20.67 9.47 -18.94
C GLN A 142 -21.75 8.47 -19.34
N LYS A 143 -21.36 7.33 -19.93
CA LYS A 143 -22.31 6.26 -20.30
C LYS A 143 -23.01 5.65 -19.09
N ALA A 144 -22.31 5.53 -17.96
CA ALA A 144 -22.87 5.00 -16.73
C ALA A 144 -23.76 6.03 -15.99
N GLY A 145 -23.61 7.32 -16.28
CA GLY A 145 -24.26 8.39 -15.53
C GLY A 145 -23.54 8.75 -14.23
N LEU A 146 -22.26 8.42 -14.08
CA LEU A 146 -21.46 8.85 -12.93
C LEU A 146 -20.99 10.30 -13.12
N PRO A 147 -21.32 11.25 -12.21
CA PRO A 147 -20.88 12.63 -12.32
C PRO A 147 -19.40 12.78 -11.95
N LEU A 148 -18.50 12.48 -12.90
CA LEU A 148 -17.06 12.73 -12.72
C LEU A 148 -16.75 14.23 -12.86
N VAL A 149 -15.97 14.76 -11.91
CA VAL A 149 -15.56 16.16 -11.84
C VAL A 149 -14.04 16.25 -11.70
N CYS A 150 -13.42 17.18 -12.42
CA CYS A 150 -12.01 17.54 -12.21
C CYS A 150 -11.72 18.95 -12.73
N THR A 151 -11.29 19.83 -11.84
CA THR A 151 -11.01 21.25 -12.12
C THR A 151 -9.66 21.45 -12.81
N ASN A 152 -8.64 20.67 -12.46
CA ASN A 152 -7.25 20.91 -12.87
C ASN A 152 -6.63 19.79 -13.73
N ALA A 153 -7.41 18.82 -14.21
CA ALA A 153 -6.97 17.86 -15.23
C ALA A 153 -7.91 17.85 -16.44
N ARG A 154 -7.33 17.96 -17.64
CA ARG A 154 -8.07 17.99 -18.91
C ARG A 154 -7.37 17.17 -19.98
N LEU A 155 -8.13 16.65 -20.93
CA LEU A 155 -7.58 16.12 -22.17
C LEU A 155 -7.03 17.28 -23.01
N LYS A 156 -6.00 17.01 -23.82
CA LYS A 156 -5.49 17.97 -24.81
C LYS A 156 -6.57 18.45 -25.78
N ASP A 157 -7.52 17.57 -26.08
CA ASP A 157 -8.79 17.97 -26.71
C ASP A 157 -9.75 18.42 -25.61
N GLU A 158 -9.84 19.74 -25.42
CA GLU A 158 -10.64 20.33 -24.34
C GLU A 158 -12.14 19.99 -24.47
N ALA A 159 -12.64 19.79 -25.69
CA ALA A 159 -14.04 19.42 -25.92
C ALA A 159 -14.40 18.03 -25.38
N ALA A 160 -13.39 17.17 -25.17
CA ALA A 160 -13.54 15.83 -24.64
C ALA A 160 -13.28 15.74 -23.11
N SER A 161 -13.03 16.86 -22.43
CA SER A 161 -12.64 16.88 -21.00
C SER A 161 -13.84 16.81 -20.04
N PRO A 162 -13.65 16.30 -18.80
CA PRO A 162 -14.65 16.41 -17.74
C PRO A 162 -15.01 17.85 -17.41
N LYS A 163 -16.20 18.04 -16.82
CA LYS A 163 -16.58 19.36 -16.31
C LYS A 163 -15.68 19.78 -15.14
N PRO A 164 -15.31 21.07 -15.06
CA PRO A 164 -14.44 21.56 -13.98
C PRO A 164 -15.13 21.59 -12.62
N TYR A 165 -16.47 21.64 -12.58
CA TYR A 165 -17.29 21.57 -11.39
C TYR A 165 -18.69 21.01 -11.71
N GLY A 166 -19.42 20.59 -10.67
CA GLY A 166 -20.84 20.22 -10.73
C GLY A 166 -21.68 21.12 -9.82
N LEU A 167 -22.94 21.36 -10.21
CA LEU A 167 -23.95 22.02 -9.38
C LEU A 167 -25.01 20.98 -9.01
N ILE A 168 -25.18 20.71 -7.72
CA ILE A 168 -26.11 19.70 -7.21
C ILE A 168 -27.18 20.40 -6.37
N SER A 169 -28.46 20.15 -6.63
CA SER A 169 -29.56 20.69 -5.83
C SER A 169 -30.16 19.63 -4.91
N LYS A 170 -30.25 19.91 -3.61
CA LYS A 170 -30.89 19.07 -2.58
C LYS A 170 -31.76 19.95 -1.70
N GLN A 171 -33.03 19.57 -1.50
CA GLN A 171 -33.99 20.35 -0.69
C GLN A 171 -34.02 21.86 -1.03
N GLY A 172 -33.95 22.21 -2.33
CA GLY A 172 -33.96 23.61 -2.77
C GLY A 172 -32.68 24.40 -2.50
N LYS A 173 -31.63 23.77 -1.98
CA LYS A 173 -30.27 24.33 -1.83
C LYS A 173 -29.33 23.80 -2.89
N THR A 174 -28.45 24.65 -3.40
CA THR A 174 -27.49 24.33 -4.46
C THR A 174 -26.08 24.25 -3.91
N PHE A 175 -25.38 23.16 -4.23
CA PHE A 175 -24.01 22.89 -3.81
C PHE A 175 -23.10 22.93 -5.04
N ALA A 176 -22.08 23.78 -5.02
CA ALA A 176 -21.01 23.78 -6.00
C ALA A 176 -19.93 22.78 -5.58
N ILE A 177 -19.64 21.81 -6.44
CA ILE A 177 -18.67 20.76 -6.18
C ILE A 177 -17.53 20.89 -7.18
N ALA A 178 -16.35 21.31 -6.71
CA ALA A 178 -15.11 21.28 -7.46
C ALA A 178 -14.26 20.06 -7.05
N ALA A 179 -13.30 19.67 -7.89
CA ALA A 179 -12.45 18.52 -7.61
C ALA A 179 -11.01 18.76 -8.08
N LEU A 180 -10.03 18.46 -7.23
CA LEU A 180 -8.62 18.70 -7.53
C LEU A 180 -7.80 17.43 -7.44
N VAL A 181 -6.92 17.22 -8.42
CA VAL A 181 -5.98 16.10 -8.46
C VAL A 181 -4.54 16.57 -8.30
N THR A 182 -3.75 15.78 -7.58
CA THR A 182 -2.33 16.05 -7.39
C THR A 182 -1.56 16.06 -8.72
N ARG A 183 -0.51 16.89 -8.79
CA ARG A 183 0.48 16.86 -9.88
C ARG A 183 1.62 15.88 -9.62
N GLU A 184 1.61 15.23 -8.44
CA GLU A 184 2.56 14.19 -8.09
C GLU A 184 2.41 13.01 -9.05
N ARG A 185 3.49 12.68 -9.78
CA ARG A 185 3.50 11.55 -10.70
C ARG A 185 3.95 10.29 -9.98
N LEU A 186 3.04 9.65 -9.24
CA LEU A 186 3.31 8.38 -8.58
C LEU A 186 3.48 7.20 -9.54
N PHE A 187 2.98 7.32 -10.76
CA PHE A 187 3.09 6.33 -11.83
C PHE A 187 2.93 7.00 -13.21
N PRO A 188 3.25 6.29 -14.31
CA PRO A 188 3.07 6.84 -15.66
C PRO A 188 1.60 7.23 -15.91
N THR A 189 1.40 8.53 -16.13
CA THR A 189 0.12 9.15 -16.50
C THR A 189 -0.09 9.09 -18.01
N ASP A 190 -1.35 9.06 -18.45
CA ASP A 190 -1.69 9.21 -19.85
C ASP A 190 -1.13 10.53 -20.43
N THR A 191 -0.37 10.41 -21.52
CA THR A 191 0.24 11.53 -22.24
C THR A 191 -0.78 12.46 -22.93
N SER A 192 -2.04 12.05 -23.00
CA SER A 192 -3.16 12.84 -23.51
C SER A 192 -3.69 13.86 -22.49
N VAL A 193 -3.28 13.75 -21.22
CA VAL A 193 -3.78 14.57 -20.11
C VAL A 193 -2.80 15.69 -19.76
N VAL A 194 -3.35 16.88 -19.53
CA VAL A 194 -2.67 18.03 -18.93
C VAL A 194 -3.18 18.21 -17.51
N VAL A 195 -2.27 18.24 -16.54
CA VAL A 195 -2.59 18.51 -15.13
C VAL A 195 -1.97 19.85 -14.72
N ASP A 196 -2.84 20.84 -14.58
CA ASP A 196 -2.51 22.22 -14.23
C ASP A 196 -2.26 22.39 -12.72
N PRO A 197 -1.61 23.48 -12.28
CA PRO A 197 -1.51 23.86 -10.87
C PRO A 197 -2.90 23.93 -10.20
N PRO A 198 -3.17 23.10 -9.17
CA PRO A 198 -4.54 22.93 -8.65
C PRO A 198 -5.16 24.21 -8.07
N PHE A 199 -4.40 24.94 -7.25
CA PHE A 199 -4.88 26.15 -6.59
C PHE A 199 -5.09 27.31 -7.57
N GLU A 200 -4.26 27.40 -8.61
CA GLU A 200 -4.41 28.43 -9.66
C GLU A 200 -5.70 28.20 -10.43
N ARG A 201 -5.94 26.97 -10.90
CA ARG A 201 -7.17 26.63 -11.63
C ARG A 201 -8.43 26.77 -10.76
N LEU A 202 -8.36 26.39 -9.48
CA LEU A 202 -9.49 26.58 -8.58
C LEU A 202 -9.82 28.07 -8.43
N ARG A 203 -8.80 28.93 -8.24
CA ARG A 203 -8.96 30.38 -8.10
C ARG A 203 -9.61 31.04 -9.31
N GLU A 204 -9.34 30.55 -10.52
CA GLU A 204 -9.98 31.05 -11.74
C GLU A 204 -11.51 30.82 -11.74
N ILE A 205 -11.97 29.65 -11.28
CA ILE A 205 -13.39 29.30 -11.29
C ILE A 205 -14.13 29.68 -10.01
N TRP A 206 -13.41 29.93 -8.91
CA TRP A 206 -13.98 30.16 -7.57
C TRP A 206 -15.08 31.23 -7.52
N PRO A 207 -14.93 32.42 -8.14
CA PRO A 207 -15.98 33.44 -8.12
C PRO A 207 -17.29 32.98 -8.75
N THR A 208 -17.22 32.05 -9.71
CA THR A 208 -18.42 31.46 -10.32
C THR A 208 -19.10 30.49 -9.38
N LEU A 209 -18.32 29.65 -8.68
CA LEU A 209 -18.86 28.69 -7.70
C LEU A 209 -19.61 29.39 -6.56
N VAL A 210 -19.04 30.48 -6.05
CA VAL A 210 -19.64 31.29 -4.96
C VAL A 210 -20.91 32.01 -5.45
N ARG A 211 -20.96 32.44 -6.71
CA ARG A 211 -22.13 33.15 -7.26
C ARG A 211 -23.29 32.20 -7.60
N GLU A 212 -23.02 30.97 -7.99
CA GLU A 212 -24.02 30.05 -8.56
C GLU A 212 -24.54 29.00 -7.58
N ALA A 213 -23.98 28.92 -6.37
CA ALA A 213 -24.38 27.94 -5.36
C ALA A 213 -24.45 28.56 -3.97
N ASP A 214 -25.33 28.01 -3.14
CA ASP A 214 -25.44 28.38 -1.73
C ASP A 214 -24.23 27.91 -0.91
N TYR A 215 -23.65 26.75 -1.28
CA TYR A 215 -22.56 26.12 -0.53
C TYR A 215 -21.44 25.62 -1.42
N GLN A 216 -20.19 25.70 -0.93
CA GLN A 216 -19.00 25.30 -1.67
C GLN A 216 -18.33 24.07 -1.06
N VAL A 217 -18.23 23.00 -1.87
CA VAL A 217 -17.58 21.74 -1.51
C VAL A 217 -16.43 21.45 -2.46
N VAL A 218 -15.27 21.06 -1.93
CA VAL A 218 -14.12 20.64 -2.75
C VAL A 218 -13.73 19.20 -2.46
N LEU A 219 -13.70 18.37 -3.50
CA LEU A 219 -13.16 17.01 -3.47
C LEU A 219 -11.65 17.09 -3.75
N SER A 220 -10.84 17.04 -2.71
CA SER A 220 -9.40 17.27 -2.78
C SER A 220 -8.61 15.96 -2.76
N HIS A 221 -8.17 15.51 -3.94
CA HIS A 221 -7.19 14.43 -4.10
C HIS A 221 -5.75 14.96 -4.06
N LEU A 222 -5.50 15.96 -3.21
CA LEU A 222 -4.18 16.58 -3.03
C LEU A 222 -3.45 16.04 -1.79
N GLY A 223 -4.17 15.35 -0.91
CA GLY A 223 -3.69 14.91 0.39
C GLY A 223 -3.92 15.94 1.49
N GLU A 224 -3.95 15.46 2.73
CA GLU A 224 -4.47 16.19 3.89
C GLU A 224 -3.84 17.58 4.10
N GLN A 225 -2.53 17.71 3.88
CA GLN A 225 -1.85 18.99 4.09
C GLN A 225 -2.35 20.06 3.10
N ALA A 226 -2.41 19.73 1.82
CA ALA A 226 -2.90 20.64 0.78
C ALA A 226 -4.41 20.90 0.93
N SER A 227 -5.18 19.92 1.41
CA SER A 227 -6.60 20.10 1.75
C SER A 227 -6.82 21.11 2.89
N ILE A 228 -5.95 21.12 3.90
CA ILE A 228 -5.95 22.13 4.98
C ILE A 228 -5.56 23.51 4.41
N GLU A 229 -4.53 23.58 3.56
CA GLU A 229 -4.11 24.82 2.90
C GLU A 229 -5.23 25.41 2.04
N LEU A 230 -6.00 24.55 1.35
CA LEU A 230 -7.17 24.96 0.58
C LEU A 230 -8.21 25.67 1.44
N LEU A 231 -8.58 25.11 2.59
CA LEU A 231 -9.54 25.74 3.51
C LEU A 231 -9.05 27.10 4.04
N ASN A 232 -7.73 27.29 4.15
CA ASN A 232 -7.16 28.58 4.57
C ASN A 232 -7.12 29.61 3.42
N GLU A 233 -6.86 29.17 2.18
CA GLU A 233 -6.80 30.07 1.02
C GLU A 233 -8.19 30.44 0.46
N PHE A 234 -9.19 29.58 0.66
CA PHE A 234 -10.56 29.75 0.18
C PHE A 234 -11.53 29.74 1.38
N PRO A 235 -11.63 30.85 2.13
CA PRO A 235 -12.40 30.90 3.37
C PRO A 235 -13.91 30.69 3.17
N GLU A 236 -14.44 30.89 1.95
CA GLU A 236 -15.83 30.58 1.60
C GLU A 236 -16.07 29.07 1.41
N CYS A 237 -15.02 28.24 1.34
CA CYS A 237 -15.19 26.79 1.23
C CYS A 237 -15.73 26.22 2.54
N ASP A 238 -16.91 25.60 2.49
CA ASP A 238 -17.56 25.04 3.68
C ASP A 238 -16.99 23.66 4.02
N ILE A 239 -16.88 22.78 3.02
CA ILE A 239 -16.46 21.39 3.21
C ILE A 239 -15.37 21.02 2.20
N VAL A 240 -14.29 20.40 2.69
CA VAL A 240 -13.31 19.69 1.86
C VAL A 240 -13.40 18.19 2.12
N VAL A 241 -13.53 17.38 1.08
CA VAL A 241 -13.40 15.92 1.20
C VAL A 241 -11.99 15.54 0.77
N ASN A 242 -11.17 15.09 1.71
CA ASN A 242 -9.80 14.71 1.44
C ASN A 242 -9.70 13.29 0.82
N GLY A 243 -8.82 13.13 -0.15
CA GLY A 243 -8.35 11.86 -0.75
C GLY A 243 -6.82 11.77 -0.74
N HIS A 244 -6.24 10.84 -1.49
CA HIS A 244 -4.79 10.58 -1.64
C HIS A 244 -4.10 10.11 -0.34
N ARG A 245 -3.90 11.01 0.61
CA ARG A 245 -3.12 10.75 1.83
C ARG A 245 -3.74 11.45 3.03
N LYS A 246 -3.66 10.79 4.18
CA LYS A 246 -4.04 11.36 5.48
C LYS A 246 -3.10 10.94 6.59
N ARG A 247 -2.96 11.81 7.59
CA ARG A 247 -2.26 11.60 8.86
C ARG A 247 -3.26 11.45 10.00
N LYS A 248 -4.31 12.28 10.02
CA LYS A 248 -5.35 12.26 11.06
C LYS A 248 -6.28 11.06 10.86
N THR A 249 -6.67 10.44 11.97
CA THR A 249 -7.55 9.26 11.98
C THR A 249 -9.01 9.60 12.22
N LEU A 250 -9.32 10.85 12.55
CA LEU A 250 -10.69 11.34 12.76
C LEU A 250 -11.46 11.41 11.42
N PRO A 251 -12.78 11.21 11.42
CA PRO A 251 -13.63 11.29 10.23
C PRO A 251 -13.82 12.72 9.72
N SER A 252 -13.68 13.73 10.60
CA SER A 252 -13.69 15.16 10.26
C SER A 252 -12.63 15.93 11.05
N VAL A 253 -12.24 17.09 10.53
CA VAL A 253 -11.29 18.03 11.16
C VAL A 253 -11.69 19.46 10.78
N ASP A 254 -11.99 20.30 11.78
CA ASP A 254 -12.27 21.71 11.53
C ASP A 254 -10.98 22.50 11.27
N VAL A 255 -11.04 23.39 10.27
CA VAL A 255 -9.92 24.23 9.82
C VAL A 255 -10.46 25.62 9.52
N GLY A 256 -10.18 26.58 10.40
CA GLY A 256 -10.74 27.92 10.27
C GLY A 256 -12.27 27.89 10.33
N PHE A 257 -12.92 28.34 9.25
CA PHE A 257 -14.39 28.36 9.13
C PHE A 257 -14.99 27.19 8.36
N GLY A 258 -14.17 26.28 7.83
CA GLY A 258 -14.65 25.10 7.10
C GLY A 258 -14.22 23.80 7.77
N THR A 259 -14.79 22.69 7.30
CA THR A 259 -14.48 21.35 7.82
C THR A 259 -13.92 20.44 6.73
N MET A 260 -12.85 19.73 7.05
CA MET A 260 -12.32 18.67 6.20
C MET A 260 -12.86 17.30 6.63
N LEU A 261 -13.58 16.62 5.75
CA LEU A 261 -13.97 15.22 5.88
C LEU A 261 -12.87 14.28 5.36
N GLN A 262 -12.71 13.13 5.99
CA GLN A 262 -11.66 12.15 5.67
C GLN A 262 -12.22 10.86 5.06
N PHE A 263 -11.37 10.15 4.31
CA PHE A 263 -11.73 8.88 3.66
C PHE A 263 -11.36 7.64 4.47
N GLY A 264 -12.10 6.55 4.30
CA GLY A 264 -11.75 5.23 4.85
C GLY A 264 -11.08 4.35 3.79
N PHE A 265 -9.91 3.78 4.12
CA PHE A 265 -9.12 3.01 3.16
C PHE A 265 -9.90 1.84 2.53
N GLN A 266 -9.82 1.73 1.20
CA GLN A 266 -10.47 0.70 0.38
C GLN A 266 -12.00 0.64 0.52
N GLY A 267 -12.65 1.72 0.96
CA GLY A 267 -14.10 1.72 1.18
C GLY A 267 -14.58 0.74 2.25
N LYS A 268 -13.68 0.26 3.13
CA LYS A 268 -14.02 -0.62 4.27
C LYS A 268 -14.73 0.15 5.39
N ARG A 269 -14.61 1.47 5.36
CA ARG A 269 -15.32 2.42 6.22
C ARG A 269 -15.68 3.65 5.40
N MET A 270 -16.79 4.29 5.72
CA MET A 270 -17.20 5.57 5.16
C MET A 270 -17.24 6.60 6.28
N ALA A 271 -16.89 7.85 6.00
CA ALA A 271 -17.23 8.93 6.92
C ALA A 271 -18.64 9.39 6.61
N LEU A 272 -19.46 9.47 7.65
CA LEU A 272 -20.82 10.00 7.61
C LEU A 272 -20.87 11.21 8.53
N ALA A 273 -21.23 12.36 7.98
CA ALA A 273 -21.29 13.63 8.69
C ALA A 273 -22.73 14.16 8.70
N ASP A 274 -23.20 14.51 9.89
CA ASP A 274 -24.42 15.29 10.11
C ASP A 274 -24.08 16.77 9.97
N ILE A 275 -24.79 17.45 9.07
CA ILE A 275 -24.56 18.85 8.74
C ILE A 275 -25.65 19.70 9.36
N ARG A 276 -25.23 20.69 10.13
CA ARG A 276 -26.08 21.79 10.59
C ARG A 276 -25.79 23.04 9.77
N LEU A 277 -26.80 23.89 9.63
CA LEU A 277 -26.63 25.22 9.06
C LEU A 277 -26.25 26.19 10.18
N ASP A 278 -25.10 26.85 10.05
CA ASP A 278 -24.60 27.85 10.99
C ASP A 278 -24.30 29.16 10.25
N GLN A 279 -25.05 30.22 10.54
CA GLN A 279 -24.88 31.53 9.90
C GLN A 279 -24.79 31.46 8.36
N GLU A 280 -25.71 30.71 7.74
CA GLU A 280 -25.77 30.47 6.29
C GLU A 280 -24.61 29.63 5.71
N ARG A 281 -23.82 28.96 6.55
CA ARG A 281 -22.75 28.02 6.14
C ARG A 281 -23.05 26.60 6.56
N LEU A 282 -22.39 25.63 5.92
CA LEU A 282 -22.41 24.24 6.38
C LEU A 282 -21.39 24.06 7.50
N ALA A 283 -21.84 23.54 8.64
CA ALA A 283 -20.98 23.09 9.72
C ALA A 283 -21.25 21.62 10.02
N VAL A 284 -20.19 20.86 10.29
CA VAL A 284 -20.31 19.46 10.72
C VAL A 284 -20.66 19.46 12.22
N ASP A 285 -21.82 18.92 12.57
CA ASP A 285 -22.23 18.75 13.96
C ASP A 285 -21.56 17.51 14.57
N GLN A 286 -21.72 16.38 13.89
CA GLN A 286 -21.08 15.12 14.23
C GLN A 286 -20.60 14.42 12.97
N ALA A 287 -19.44 13.77 13.04
CA ALA A 287 -19.00 12.84 12.01
C ALA A 287 -18.49 11.54 12.64
N GLU A 288 -18.78 10.42 11.99
CA GLU A 288 -18.37 9.10 12.45
C GLU A 288 -17.80 8.23 11.33
N TRP A 289 -16.98 7.26 11.72
CA TRP A 289 -16.59 6.18 10.83
C TRP A 289 -17.63 5.08 10.85
N VAL A 290 -18.35 4.90 9.76
CA VAL A 290 -19.27 3.77 9.61
C VAL A 290 -18.53 2.61 8.95
N PRO A 291 -18.32 1.47 9.64
CA PRO A 291 -17.77 0.28 9.02
C PRO A 291 -18.72 -0.30 7.98
N ILE A 292 -18.18 -0.68 6.83
CA ILE A 292 -18.95 -1.33 5.76
C ILE A 292 -18.73 -2.83 5.88
N HIS A 293 -19.71 -3.53 6.42
CA HIS A 293 -19.65 -4.98 6.66
C HIS A 293 -20.68 -5.71 5.82
N SER A 294 -20.33 -6.89 5.32
CA SER A 294 -21.25 -7.75 4.56
C SER A 294 -22.51 -8.16 5.34
N SER A 295 -22.44 -8.22 6.68
CA SER A 295 -23.62 -8.52 7.52
C SER A 295 -24.67 -7.41 7.57
N GLN A 296 -24.36 -6.20 7.09
CA GLN A 296 -25.33 -5.10 6.99
C GLN A 296 -26.28 -5.29 5.79
N GLY A 297 -26.15 -6.41 5.06
CA GLY A 297 -26.92 -6.71 3.87
C GLY A 297 -26.21 -6.28 2.58
N HIS A 298 -26.87 -6.54 1.46
CA HIS A 298 -26.36 -6.19 0.14
C HIS A 298 -27.48 -5.65 -0.75
N ASN A 299 -27.18 -4.58 -1.48
CA ASN A 299 -28.09 -4.10 -2.52
C ASN A 299 -28.00 -4.99 -3.77
N ASN A 300 -29.10 -5.68 -4.09
CA ASN A 300 -29.15 -6.64 -5.19
C ASN A 300 -28.98 -5.99 -6.58
N GLU A 301 -29.43 -4.76 -6.76
CA GLU A 301 -29.25 -4.05 -8.05
C GLU A 301 -27.77 -3.72 -8.28
N VAL A 302 -27.07 -3.25 -7.25
CA VAL A 302 -25.62 -3.03 -7.32
C VAL A 302 -24.85 -4.33 -7.54
N ILE A 303 -25.29 -5.45 -6.93
CA ILE A 303 -24.71 -6.79 -7.23
C ILE A 303 -24.86 -7.13 -8.71
N LYS A 304 -26.07 -6.98 -9.28
CA LYS A 304 -26.33 -7.25 -10.70
C LYS A 304 -25.45 -6.39 -11.60
N VAL A 305 -25.32 -5.09 -11.29
CA VAL A 305 -24.46 -4.17 -12.04
C VAL A 305 -23.00 -4.62 -11.99
N VAL A 306 -22.45 -4.89 -10.80
CA VAL A 306 -21.06 -5.34 -10.63
C VAL A 306 -20.84 -6.67 -11.35
N ASN A 307 -21.74 -7.64 -11.21
CA ASN A 307 -21.61 -8.94 -11.85
C ASN A 307 -21.77 -8.84 -13.38
N SER A 308 -22.60 -7.96 -13.90
CA SER A 308 -22.72 -7.76 -15.36
C SER A 308 -21.41 -7.33 -16.03
N VAL A 309 -20.51 -6.69 -15.27
CA VAL A 309 -19.20 -6.25 -15.74
C VAL A 309 -18.13 -7.29 -15.47
N LEU A 310 -18.11 -7.88 -14.26
CA LEU A 310 -17.07 -8.82 -13.84
C LEU A 310 -17.29 -10.24 -14.34
N GLU A 311 -18.54 -10.57 -14.63
CA GLU A 311 -19.06 -11.87 -15.04
C GLU A 311 -20.07 -11.67 -16.19
N PRO A 312 -19.67 -11.04 -17.31
CA PRO A 312 -20.59 -10.75 -18.40
C PRO A 312 -21.30 -12.03 -18.84
N ALA A 313 -22.61 -11.90 -19.09
CA ALA A 313 -23.50 -13.01 -19.44
C ALA A 313 -22.80 -13.96 -20.41
N ARG A 314 -22.75 -15.24 -20.02
CA ARG A 314 -22.08 -16.33 -20.73
C ARG A 314 -22.54 -16.39 -22.19
N ARG A 315 -21.89 -15.65 -23.07
CA ARG A 315 -21.55 -16.18 -24.39
C ARG A 315 -20.23 -16.89 -24.18
N SER A 316 -20.29 -18.22 -24.09
CA SER A 316 -19.11 -19.07 -23.95
C SER A 316 -18.02 -18.59 -24.92
N PRO A 317 -16.84 -18.23 -24.39
CA PRO A 317 -15.86 -19.27 -24.14
C PRO A 317 -15.39 -19.28 -22.68
N SER A 318 -14.94 -20.45 -22.27
CA SER A 318 -14.34 -20.78 -20.98
C SER A 318 -13.46 -19.68 -20.35
N PRO A 319 -13.37 -19.63 -19.00
CA PRO A 319 -12.55 -18.64 -18.29
C PRO A 319 -11.09 -18.70 -18.76
N ARG A 320 -10.57 -17.57 -19.27
CA ARG A 320 -9.25 -17.52 -19.90
C ARG A 320 -8.13 -17.28 -18.89
N THR A 321 -7.19 -18.21 -18.80
CA THR A 321 -5.94 -18.08 -18.03
C THR A 321 -4.89 -17.37 -18.88
N THR A 322 -4.25 -16.31 -18.38
CA THR A 322 -3.17 -15.64 -19.13
C THR A 322 -1.83 -16.31 -18.83
N ALA A 323 -1.10 -16.73 -19.86
CA ALA A 323 0.26 -17.24 -19.75
C ALA A 323 1.26 -16.27 -20.40
N ASP A 324 1.96 -15.48 -19.59
CA ASP A 324 3.02 -14.59 -20.05
C ASP A 324 4.37 -15.33 -20.03
N LEU A 325 5.01 -15.49 -21.19
CA LEU A 325 6.40 -15.95 -21.30
C LEU A 325 7.31 -14.73 -21.51
N TYR A 326 8.25 -14.54 -20.60
CA TYR A 326 9.34 -13.58 -20.73
C TYR A 326 10.60 -14.31 -21.16
N MET A 327 11.22 -13.86 -22.25
CA MET A 327 12.47 -14.42 -22.75
C MET A 327 13.37 -13.39 -23.43
N MET A 328 14.64 -13.72 -23.57
CA MET A 328 15.55 -13.05 -24.51
C MET A 328 15.53 -13.80 -25.85
N GLY A 329 15.63 -13.08 -26.97
CA GLY A 329 15.49 -13.62 -28.33
C GLY A 329 16.46 -14.74 -28.69
N GLN A 330 17.65 -14.82 -28.06
CA GLN A 330 18.63 -15.89 -28.29
C GLN A 330 18.74 -16.88 -27.12
N CYS A 331 17.74 -16.94 -26.24
CA CYS A 331 17.75 -17.82 -25.08
C CYS A 331 17.63 -19.33 -25.45
N PRO A 332 18.66 -20.16 -25.22
CA PRO A 332 18.65 -21.58 -25.61
C PRO A 332 17.67 -22.42 -24.78
N TYR A 333 17.37 -21.98 -23.56
CA TYR A 333 16.42 -22.66 -22.66
C TYR A 333 14.97 -22.25 -22.91
N CYS A 334 14.72 -21.22 -23.70
CA CYS A 334 13.39 -20.65 -23.88
C CYS A 334 12.55 -21.39 -24.92
N LEU A 335 13.17 -21.94 -25.96
CA LEU A 335 12.46 -22.71 -26.99
C LEU A 335 11.76 -23.97 -26.43
N PRO A 336 12.39 -24.78 -25.53
CA PRO A 336 11.68 -25.85 -24.84
C PRO A 336 10.47 -25.39 -24.01
N VAL A 337 10.55 -24.22 -23.36
CA VAL A 337 9.44 -23.66 -22.56
C VAL A 337 8.32 -23.18 -23.46
N LEU A 338 8.66 -22.45 -24.52
CA LEU A 338 7.73 -21.97 -25.53
C LEU A 338 6.99 -23.15 -26.17
N ARG A 339 7.68 -24.22 -26.55
CA ARG A 339 7.07 -25.47 -27.04
C ARG A 339 6.06 -26.04 -26.05
N ARG A 340 6.41 -26.13 -24.77
CA ARG A 340 5.51 -26.67 -23.74
C ARG A 340 4.27 -25.81 -23.54
N LEU A 341 4.41 -24.48 -23.54
CA LEU A 341 3.28 -23.54 -23.44
C LEU A 341 2.38 -23.60 -24.67
N LEU A 342 2.97 -23.69 -25.87
CA LEU A 342 2.23 -23.89 -27.11
C LEU A 342 1.38 -25.17 -27.04
N SER A 343 1.98 -26.31 -26.68
CA SER A 343 1.24 -27.57 -26.52
C SER A 343 0.16 -27.51 -25.43
N LEU A 344 0.42 -26.84 -24.30
CA LEU A 344 -0.60 -26.64 -23.26
C LEU A 344 -1.76 -25.77 -23.76
N SER A 345 -1.49 -24.75 -24.57
CA SER A 345 -2.52 -23.89 -25.15
C SER A 345 -3.32 -24.54 -26.28
N GLU A 346 -2.88 -25.68 -26.79
CA GLU A 346 -3.67 -26.55 -27.68
C GLU A 346 -4.63 -27.43 -26.87
N VAL A 347 -4.14 -28.01 -25.76
CA VAL A 347 -4.95 -28.86 -24.86
C VAL A 347 -5.98 -28.04 -24.09
N PHE A 348 -5.61 -26.83 -23.66
CA PHE A 348 -6.46 -25.91 -22.90
C PHE A 348 -6.72 -24.63 -23.72
N PRO A 349 -7.82 -24.59 -24.51
CA PRO A 349 -8.18 -23.42 -25.34
C PRO A 349 -8.41 -22.13 -24.54
N CYS A 350 -8.50 -22.26 -23.22
CA CYS A 350 -8.66 -21.15 -22.30
C CYS A 350 -7.34 -20.38 -22.06
N ILE A 351 -6.17 -20.94 -22.40
CA ILE A 351 -4.91 -20.24 -22.23
C ILE A 351 -4.78 -19.12 -23.27
N ASP A 352 -4.69 -17.89 -22.79
CA ASP A 352 -4.28 -16.71 -23.56
C ASP A 352 -2.76 -16.54 -23.41
N MET A 353 -2.00 -17.12 -24.33
CA MET A 353 -0.54 -17.08 -24.31
C MET A 353 -0.02 -15.75 -24.87
N ARG A 354 0.96 -15.16 -24.20
CA ARG A 354 1.61 -13.90 -24.59
C ARG A 354 3.12 -14.01 -24.44
N LEU A 355 3.84 -13.34 -25.35
CA LEU A 355 5.29 -13.32 -25.38
C LEU A 355 5.81 -11.92 -25.07
N TRP A 356 6.77 -11.83 -24.17
CA TRP A 356 7.46 -10.62 -23.76
C TRP A 356 8.97 -10.79 -23.88
N PHE A 357 9.65 -9.71 -24.28
CA PHE A 357 11.12 -9.71 -24.43
C PHE A 357 11.78 -9.02 -23.24
N ILE A 358 12.93 -9.54 -22.83
CA ILE A 358 13.74 -9.03 -21.73
C ILE A 358 14.95 -8.29 -22.28
N GLY A 359 15.16 -7.07 -21.82
CA GLY A 359 16.35 -6.28 -22.09
C GLY A 359 16.39 -5.04 -21.22
N THR A 360 17.34 -4.16 -21.50
CA THR A 360 17.65 -2.98 -20.70
C THR A 360 17.46 -1.70 -21.48
N ILE A 361 17.05 -0.65 -20.77
CA ILE A 361 16.88 0.68 -21.34
C ILE A 361 17.83 1.65 -20.64
N GLY A 362 18.75 2.24 -21.40
CA GLY A 362 19.69 3.24 -20.90
C GLY A 362 19.01 4.55 -20.51
N GLY A 363 19.75 5.41 -19.78
CA GLY A 363 19.26 6.72 -19.34
C GLY A 363 18.78 7.63 -20.47
N ASP A 364 19.33 7.45 -21.68
CA ASP A 364 18.98 8.21 -22.88
C ASP A 364 17.87 7.55 -23.72
N GLY A 365 17.32 6.42 -23.27
CA GLY A 365 16.29 5.65 -23.97
C GLY A 365 16.82 4.57 -24.91
N ASP A 366 18.15 4.38 -24.99
CA ASP A 366 18.79 3.37 -25.83
C ASP A 366 18.44 1.95 -25.37
N LEU A 367 18.09 1.10 -26.34
CA LEU A 367 17.77 -0.31 -26.11
C LEU A 367 19.04 -1.15 -26.16
N SER A 368 19.18 -2.03 -25.17
CA SER A 368 20.26 -3.01 -25.11
C SER A 368 19.72 -4.37 -24.70
N SER A 369 20.31 -5.43 -25.25
CA SER A 369 20.03 -6.81 -24.88
C SER A 369 21.33 -7.52 -24.51
N LEU A 370 21.23 -8.67 -23.84
CA LEU A 370 22.40 -9.41 -23.37
C LEU A 370 23.30 -9.91 -24.52
N HIS A 371 22.71 -10.28 -25.66
CA HIS A 371 23.43 -10.79 -26.83
C HIS A 371 23.56 -9.75 -27.96
N GLY A 372 23.24 -8.49 -27.68
CA GLY A 372 23.48 -7.37 -28.59
C GLY A 372 22.48 -7.24 -29.74
N VAL A 373 22.92 -6.58 -30.82
CA VAL A 373 22.02 -6.06 -31.87
C VAL A 373 21.28 -7.16 -32.63
N GLU A 374 21.90 -8.33 -32.86
CA GLU A 374 21.25 -9.43 -33.57
C GLU A 374 20.09 -10.07 -32.79
N GLU A 375 20.18 -10.10 -31.46
CA GLU A 375 19.07 -10.52 -30.61
C GLU A 375 17.91 -9.54 -30.75
N MET A 376 18.17 -8.23 -30.61
CA MET A 376 17.13 -7.21 -30.81
C MET A 376 16.53 -7.24 -32.22
N ARG A 377 17.33 -7.53 -33.25
CA ARG A 377 16.85 -7.67 -34.64
C ARG A 377 15.86 -8.83 -34.75
N THR A 378 16.19 -9.96 -34.13
CA THR A 378 15.34 -11.15 -34.07
C THR A 378 14.03 -10.86 -33.34
N GLU A 379 14.10 -10.21 -32.18
CA GLU A 379 12.93 -9.87 -31.37
C GLU A 379 11.97 -8.92 -32.10
N LYS A 380 12.49 -7.88 -32.76
CA LYS A 380 11.67 -6.97 -33.58
C LYS A 380 10.97 -7.70 -34.72
N LEU A 381 11.64 -8.68 -35.33
CA LEU A 381 11.03 -9.51 -36.37
C LEU A 381 9.86 -10.34 -35.81
N TRP A 382 10.04 -10.96 -34.64
CA TRP A 382 8.97 -11.71 -33.97
C TRP A 382 7.78 -10.80 -33.62
N LEU A 383 8.05 -9.59 -33.11
CA LEU A 383 7.02 -8.59 -32.82
C LEU A 383 6.28 -8.14 -34.08
N ALA A 384 6.99 -7.98 -35.20
CA ALA A 384 6.39 -7.62 -36.48
C ALA A 384 5.43 -8.71 -36.97
N VAL A 385 5.78 -9.99 -36.83
CA VAL A 385 4.90 -11.11 -37.17
C VAL A 385 3.63 -11.09 -36.32
N VAL A 386 3.76 -10.91 -34.99
CA VAL A 386 2.61 -10.79 -34.08
C VAL A 386 1.70 -9.62 -34.47
N ALA A 387 2.28 -8.47 -34.81
CA ALA A 387 1.52 -7.26 -35.14
C ALA A 387 0.83 -7.32 -36.51
N LEU A 388 1.50 -7.88 -37.53
CA LEU A 388 1.02 -7.87 -38.91
C LEU A 388 0.20 -9.12 -39.28
N TYR A 389 0.48 -10.26 -38.64
CA TYR A 389 -0.11 -11.56 -38.94
C TYR A 389 -0.64 -12.25 -37.66
N PRO A 390 -1.58 -11.63 -36.91
CA PRO A 390 -2.08 -12.14 -35.63
C PRO A 390 -2.87 -13.46 -35.72
N ARG A 391 -3.13 -13.98 -36.93
CA ARG A 391 -3.70 -15.33 -37.13
C ARG A 391 -2.64 -16.41 -37.34
N MET A 392 -1.44 -16.03 -37.77
CA MET A 392 -0.35 -16.96 -38.15
C MET A 392 0.81 -16.94 -37.16
N TRP A 393 0.83 -16.01 -36.20
CA TRP A 393 1.94 -15.88 -35.25
C TRP A 393 2.18 -17.13 -34.39
N ARG A 394 1.14 -17.92 -34.09
CA ARG A 394 1.28 -19.18 -33.33
C ARG A 394 2.05 -20.22 -34.14
N ASP A 395 1.72 -20.36 -35.42
CA ASP A 395 2.41 -21.26 -36.35
C ASP A 395 3.87 -20.82 -36.54
N PHE A 396 4.10 -19.50 -36.62
CA PHE A 396 5.45 -18.94 -36.65
C PHE A 396 6.26 -19.33 -35.39
N LEU A 397 5.70 -19.12 -34.19
CA LEU A 397 6.37 -19.51 -32.94
C LEU A 397 6.58 -21.02 -32.84
N TYR A 398 5.68 -21.82 -33.40
CA TYR A 398 5.84 -23.27 -33.49
C TYR A 398 7.05 -23.65 -34.36
N LEU A 399 7.20 -23.06 -35.54
CA LEU A 399 8.37 -23.27 -36.42
C LEU A 399 9.69 -22.86 -35.74
N GLN A 400 9.66 -21.77 -34.95
CA GLN A 400 10.82 -21.33 -34.17
C GLN A 400 11.17 -22.29 -33.02
N ALA A 401 10.15 -22.81 -32.32
CA ALA A 401 10.34 -23.62 -31.11
C ALA A 401 10.57 -25.12 -31.38
N VAL A 402 10.00 -25.66 -32.47
CA VAL A 402 9.98 -27.10 -32.77
C VAL A 402 10.91 -27.46 -33.92
N ASP A 403 10.79 -26.78 -35.05
CA ASP A 403 11.55 -27.11 -36.27
C ASP A 403 12.91 -26.40 -36.35
N LYS A 404 13.17 -25.47 -35.40
CA LYS A 404 14.42 -24.70 -35.26
C LYS A 404 14.85 -23.98 -36.54
N VAL A 405 13.86 -23.55 -37.33
CA VAL A 405 14.07 -22.79 -38.57
C VAL A 405 14.44 -21.35 -38.21
N SER A 406 15.38 -20.73 -38.93
CA SER A 406 15.70 -19.31 -38.67
C SER A 406 14.47 -18.43 -38.90
N PRO A 407 14.33 -17.30 -38.18
CA PRO A 407 13.17 -16.42 -38.33
C PRO A 407 12.93 -16.02 -39.78
N GLU A 408 13.97 -15.65 -40.52
CA GLU A 408 13.89 -15.24 -41.93
C GLU A 408 13.42 -16.37 -42.84
N ARG A 409 13.90 -17.60 -42.59
CA ARG A 409 13.49 -18.76 -43.36
C ARG A 409 12.04 -19.14 -43.07
N ALA A 410 11.62 -19.03 -41.81
CA ALA A 410 10.22 -19.24 -41.41
C ALA A 410 9.28 -18.24 -42.08
N LEU A 411 9.68 -16.98 -42.26
CA LEU A 411 8.88 -16.01 -43.03
C LEU A 411 8.65 -16.46 -44.48
N ILE A 412 9.67 -17.01 -45.13
CA ILE A 412 9.60 -17.50 -46.51
C ILE A 412 8.72 -18.76 -46.58
N ASP A 413 8.97 -19.74 -45.71
CA ASP A 413 8.23 -21.01 -45.71
C ASP A 413 6.74 -20.81 -45.41
N MET A 414 6.40 -19.78 -44.62
CA MET A 414 5.02 -19.38 -44.33
C MET A 414 4.41 -18.44 -45.39
N GLY A 415 5.17 -18.01 -46.39
CA GLY A 415 4.71 -17.08 -47.43
C GLY A 415 4.35 -15.67 -46.92
N LEU A 416 4.99 -15.20 -45.85
CA LEU A 416 4.74 -13.87 -45.27
C LEU A 416 5.42 -12.77 -46.09
N ASP A 417 4.77 -11.61 -46.26
CA ASP A 417 5.34 -10.46 -46.97
C ASP A 417 6.49 -9.86 -46.15
N THR A 418 7.72 -10.25 -46.53
CA THR A 418 8.96 -9.84 -45.87
C THR A 418 9.23 -8.35 -46.03
N ALA A 419 8.85 -7.73 -47.15
CA ALA A 419 9.04 -6.30 -47.36
C ALA A 419 8.15 -5.49 -46.41
N ARG A 420 6.91 -5.93 -46.20
CA ARG A 420 5.98 -5.33 -45.23
C ARG A 420 6.49 -5.48 -43.79
N ILE A 421 7.03 -6.64 -43.44
CA ILE A 421 7.64 -6.90 -42.12
C ILE A 421 8.83 -5.97 -41.88
N GLN A 422 9.76 -5.87 -42.84
CA GLN A 422 10.94 -5.02 -42.71
C GLN A 422 10.58 -3.54 -42.57
N ARG A 423 9.55 -3.08 -43.30
CA ARG A 423 9.02 -1.71 -43.14
C ARG A 423 8.50 -1.48 -41.72
N TRP A 424 7.72 -2.42 -41.18
CA TRP A 424 7.21 -2.33 -39.80
C TRP A 424 8.34 -2.33 -38.77
N VAL A 425 9.35 -3.19 -38.93
CA VAL A 425 10.51 -3.25 -38.04
C VAL A 425 11.23 -1.90 -38.01
N LYS A 426 11.44 -1.28 -39.18
CA LYS A 426 12.09 0.02 -39.29
C LYS A 426 11.28 1.16 -38.67
N GLU A 427 9.96 1.17 -38.87
CA GLU A 427 9.09 2.27 -38.44
C GLU A 427 8.67 2.17 -36.97
N LYS A 428 8.46 0.95 -36.46
CA LYS A 428 7.80 0.69 -35.17
C LYS A 428 8.58 -0.24 -34.25
N GLY A 429 9.57 -0.96 -34.75
CA GLY A 429 10.27 -2.01 -34.03
C GLY A 429 10.88 -1.54 -32.71
N ASP A 430 11.59 -0.41 -32.71
CA ASP A 430 12.22 0.14 -31.51
C ASP A 430 11.19 0.55 -30.45
N GLY A 431 10.11 1.23 -30.86
CA GLY A 431 9.06 1.66 -29.93
C GLY A 431 8.36 0.49 -29.24
N ILE A 432 8.05 -0.57 -29.99
CA ILE A 432 7.39 -1.76 -29.44
C ILE A 432 8.38 -2.60 -28.61
N LEU A 433 9.63 -2.76 -29.05
CA LEU A 433 10.63 -3.48 -28.24
C LEU A 433 10.93 -2.75 -26.92
N ALA A 434 11.03 -1.42 -26.95
CA ALA A 434 11.14 -0.60 -25.74
C ALA A 434 9.98 -0.84 -24.77
N MET A 435 8.74 -1.00 -25.27
CA MET A 435 7.59 -1.33 -24.43
C MET A 435 7.77 -2.68 -23.72
N HIS A 436 8.33 -3.69 -24.40
CA HIS A 436 8.63 -5.00 -23.82
C HIS A 436 9.67 -4.89 -22.71
N TYR A 437 10.78 -4.20 -22.97
CA TYR A 437 11.86 -4.01 -21.99
C TYR A 437 11.42 -3.20 -20.76
N ARG A 438 10.68 -2.09 -20.96
CA ARG A 438 10.09 -1.32 -19.84
C ARG A 438 9.17 -2.20 -18.98
N ARG A 439 8.44 -3.12 -19.61
CA ARG A 439 7.57 -4.04 -18.87
C ARG A 439 8.38 -5.03 -18.06
N SER A 440 9.42 -5.66 -18.62
CA SER A 440 10.27 -6.59 -17.86
C SER A 440 11.01 -5.89 -16.72
N GLU A 441 11.57 -4.69 -16.93
CA GLU A 441 12.25 -3.91 -15.90
C GLU A 441 11.31 -3.53 -14.75
N ARG A 442 10.12 -3.01 -15.08
CA ARG A 442 9.09 -2.63 -14.09
C ARG A 442 8.63 -3.80 -13.24
N LEU A 443 8.58 -5.00 -13.81
CA LEU A 443 8.20 -6.22 -13.09
C LEU A 443 9.39 -6.90 -12.40
N GLY A 444 10.59 -6.34 -12.48
CA GLY A 444 11.81 -6.92 -11.92
C GLY A 444 12.23 -8.24 -12.57
N ILE A 445 11.72 -8.55 -13.77
CA ILE A 445 11.98 -9.81 -14.46
C ILE A 445 13.32 -9.70 -15.19
N LYS A 446 14.35 -10.26 -14.59
CA LYS A 446 15.73 -10.25 -15.08
C LYS A 446 16.21 -11.62 -15.58
N ALA A 447 15.44 -12.68 -15.37
CA ALA A 447 15.79 -14.05 -15.72
C ALA A 447 14.99 -14.54 -16.93
N SER A 448 15.66 -15.27 -17.83
CA SER A 448 15.08 -15.85 -19.05
C SER A 448 15.31 -17.36 -19.06
N PRO A 449 14.29 -18.21 -19.25
CA PRO A 449 12.86 -17.91 -19.36
C PRO A 449 12.22 -17.58 -17.99
N THR A 450 11.23 -16.69 -17.97
CA THR A 450 10.31 -16.52 -16.83
C THR A 450 8.88 -16.70 -17.31
N VAL A 451 8.09 -17.55 -16.65
CA VAL A 451 6.67 -17.78 -16.98
C VAL A 451 5.82 -17.25 -15.85
N LEU A 452 4.82 -16.43 -16.19
CA LEU A 452 3.77 -16.02 -15.27
C LEU A 452 2.42 -16.60 -15.73
N LEU A 453 1.69 -17.23 -14.80
CA LEU A 453 0.30 -17.61 -15.00
C LEU A 453 -0.58 -16.70 -14.15
N ASP A 454 -1.41 -15.88 -14.80
CA ASP A 454 -2.21 -14.83 -14.15
C ASP A 454 -1.35 -13.96 -13.21
N ASN A 455 -0.19 -13.51 -13.71
CA ASN A 455 0.83 -12.74 -12.97
C ASN A 455 1.50 -13.44 -11.78
N VAL A 456 1.30 -14.75 -11.59
CA VAL A 456 2.01 -15.51 -10.55
C VAL A 456 3.24 -16.19 -11.16
N PRO A 457 4.46 -15.96 -10.64
CA PRO A 457 5.67 -16.65 -11.09
C PRO A 457 5.54 -18.16 -10.96
N PHE A 458 5.98 -18.88 -12.00
CA PHE A 458 5.82 -20.32 -12.08
C PHE A 458 7.16 -21.03 -12.34
N GLU A 459 7.46 -22.06 -11.55
CA GLU A 459 8.72 -22.82 -11.65
C GLU A 459 8.68 -23.88 -12.77
N TYR A 460 9.68 -23.84 -13.65
CA TYR A 460 9.74 -24.62 -14.90
C TYR A 460 9.67 -26.14 -14.73
N ASP A 461 10.25 -26.69 -13.65
CA ASP A 461 10.26 -28.15 -13.41
C ASP A 461 8.87 -28.71 -13.07
N SER A 462 7.89 -27.85 -12.78
CA SER A 462 6.52 -28.23 -12.40
C SER A 462 5.48 -28.06 -13.52
N LEU A 463 5.91 -27.73 -14.76
CA LEU A 463 5.02 -27.29 -15.86
C LEU A 463 3.94 -28.29 -16.30
N ARG A 464 4.13 -29.60 -16.12
CA ARG A 464 3.17 -30.58 -16.64
C ARG A 464 1.97 -30.81 -15.73
N PHE A 465 2.17 -31.03 -14.44
CA PHE A 465 1.07 -31.45 -13.56
C PHE A 465 0.43 -30.29 -12.79
N ARG A 466 1.20 -29.30 -12.30
CA ARG A 466 0.64 -28.17 -11.54
C ARG A 466 -0.11 -27.18 -12.42
N VAL A 467 0.44 -26.86 -13.60
CA VAL A 467 -0.25 -26.00 -14.57
C VAL A 467 -1.52 -26.69 -15.04
N ALA A 468 -1.43 -27.97 -15.40
CA ALA A 468 -2.61 -28.74 -15.78
C ALA A 468 -3.64 -28.80 -14.64
N GLN A 469 -3.28 -29.06 -13.38
CA GLN A 469 -4.22 -29.05 -12.25
C GLN A 469 -4.93 -27.70 -12.09
N LYS A 470 -4.16 -26.61 -12.12
CA LYS A 470 -4.73 -25.25 -12.03
C LYS A 470 -5.63 -24.94 -13.22
N LEU A 471 -5.23 -25.32 -14.43
CA LEU A 471 -6.03 -25.14 -15.64
C LEU A 471 -7.25 -26.05 -15.68
N CYS A 472 -7.19 -27.24 -15.09
CA CYS A 472 -8.31 -28.15 -15.03
C CYS A 472 -9.42 -27.63 -14.12
N GLY A 473 -9.06 -27.02 -12.99
CA GLY A 473 -10.03 -26.32 -12.12
C GLY A 473 -10.65 -25.08 -12.77
N THR A 474 -9.96 -24.45 -13.71
CA THR A 474 -10.43 -23.24 -14.40
C THR A 474 -11.24 -23.58 -15.65
N CYS A 475 -10.73 -24.46 -16.52
CA CYS A 475 -11.26 -24.73 -17.86
C CYS A 475 -11.12 -26.19 -18.30
N GLY A 476 -11.03 -27.13 -17.34
CA GLY A 476 -10.79 -28.55 -17.58
C GLY A 476 -11.98 -29.43 -17.93
N GLU A 477 -13.18 -28.86 -18.00
CA GLU A 477 -14.39 -29.63 -18.25
C GLU A 477 -14.33 -30.32 -19.63
N GLY A 478 -14.36 -31.66 -19.64
CA GLY A 478 -14.30 -32.48 -20.86
C GLY A 478 -12.89 -32.69 -21.44
N ILE A 479 -11.81 -32.44 -20.68
CA ILE A 479 -10.43 -32.68 -21.10
C ILE A 479 -9.88 -33.97 -20.42
N ASP A 480 -9.60 -35.02 -21.21
CA ASP A 480 -9.09 -36.32 -20.71
C ASP A 480 -7.83 -36.20 -19.82
N LEU A 481 -6.97 -35.22 -20.10
CA LEU A 481 -5.79 -34.95 -19.29
C LEU A 481 -6.20 -34.64 -17.83
N CYS A 482 -7.28 -33.90 -17.61
CA CYS A 482 -7.76 -33.51 -16.28
C CYS A 482 -8.23 -34.69 -15.44
N ASP A 483 -8.86 -35.69 -16.07
CA ASP A 483 -9.31 -36.91 -15.41
C ASP A 483 -8.15 -37.82 -14.99
N SER A 484 -6.99 -37.62 -15.61
CA SER A 484 -5.76 -38.37 -15.34
C SER A 484 -4.84 -37.71 -14.30
N LEU A 485 -5.12 -36.47 -13.87
CA LEU A 485 -4.28 -35.76 -12.91
C LEU A 485 -4.48 -36.28 -11.48
N PRO A 486 -3.41 -36.38 -10.67
CA PRO A 486 -3.56 -36.60 -9.24
C PRO A 486 -4.31 -35.43 -8.58
N GLU A 487 -5.01 -35.69 -7.48
CA GLU A 487 -5.73 -34.66 -6.70
C GLU A 487 -4.74 -33.71 -5.98
N CYS A 488 -3.53 -34.16 -5.66
CA CYS A 488 -2.47 -33.34 -5.06
C CYS A 488 -1.07 -33.74 -5.54
N LEU A 489 -0.10 -32.83 -5.42
CA LEU A 489 1.32 -33.12 -5.68
C LEU A 489 2.19 -32.93 -4.45
N ARG A 490 1.80 -32.01 -3.55
CA ARG A 490 2.42 -31.71 -2.25
C ARG A 490 1.35 -31.46 -1.20
N ASP A 491 1.74 -31.52 0.06
CA ASP A 491 0.85 -31.24 1.19
C ASP A 491 0.22 -29.85 1.11
N GLU A 492 0.92 -28.86 0.53
CA GLU A 492 0.40 -27.49 0.36
C GLU A 492 -0.84 -27.39 -0.55
N ASP A 493 -1.04 -28.40 -1.41
CA ASP A 493 -2.20 -28.49 -2.30
C ASP A 493 -3.45 -28.96 -1.54
N CYS A 494 -3.27 -29.59 -0.37
CA CYS A 494 -4.34 -30.14 0.44
C CYS A 494 -4.77 -29.16 1.54
N ARG A 495 -5.61 -28.18 1.19
CA ARG A 495 -6.10 -27.18 2.14
C ARG A 495 -7.52 -27.48 2.60
N GLN A 496 -7.72 -27.54 3.92
CA GLN A 496 -9.03 -27.57 4.53
C GLN A 496 -8.96 -26.79 5.84
N VAL A 497 -9.92 -25.87 6.05
CA VAL A 497 -9.97 -25.03 7.24
C VAL A 497 -9.98 -25.91 8.50
N GLY A 498 -9.08 -25.62 9.43
CA GLY A 498 -8.98 -26.33 10.71
C GLY A 498 -8.36 -27.73 10.64
N LYS A 499 -7.91 -28.21 9.47
CA LYS A 499 -7.26 -29.53 9.33
C LYS A 499 -5.83 -29.44 8.82
N THR A 500 -5.06 -30.49 9.10
CA THR A 500 -3.75 -30.71 8.47
C THR A 500 -3.94 -31.57 7.23
N GLY A 501 -3.71 -31.02 6.04
CA GLY A 501 -3.73 -31.79 4.80
C GLY A 501 -2.36 -32.34 4.42
N VAL A 502 -2.35 -33.57 3.93
CA VAL A 502 -1.16 -34.30 3.48
C VAL A 502 -1.48 -34.93 2.13
N CYS A 503 -0.55 -34.82 1.20
CA CYS A 503 -0.68 -35.47 -0.10
C CYS A 503 -0.16 -36.90 0.00
N VAL A 504 -1.05 -37.87 -0.13
CA VAL A 504 -0.73 -39.30 0.00
C VAL A 504 -0.89 -40.03 -1.32
N GLU A 505 -0.07 -41.04 -1.55
CA GLU A 505 -0.20 -41.92 -2.71
C GLU A 505 -1.02 -43.16 -2.34
N HIS A 506 -2.08 -43.44 -3.10
CA HIS A 506 -2.96 -44.58 -2.92
C HIS A 506 -3.32 -45.16 -4.28
N GLU A 507 -3.04 -46.46 -4.50
CA GLU A 507 -3.33 -47.17 -5.75
C GLU A 507 -2.77 -46.48 -7.02
N GLY A 508 -1.57 -45.91 -6.91
CA GLY A 508 -0.90 -45.23 -8.03
C GLY A 508 -1.46 -43.85 -8.38
N ARG A 509 -2.37 -43.30 -7.55
CA ARG A 509 -2.87 -41.91 -7.66
C ARG A 509 -2.60 -41.15 -6.36
N ARG A 510 -2.25 -39.87 -6.46
CA ARG A 510 -2.07 -39.02 -5.27
C ARG A 510 -3.37 -38.30 -4.91
N ARG A 511 -3.73 -38.31 -3.62
CA ARG A 511 -4.97 -37.77 -3.05
C ARG A 511 -4.73 -37.01 -1.75
N CYS A 512 -5.63 -36.09 -1.44
CA CYS A 512 -5.55 -35.33 -0.19
C CYS A 512 -6.10 -36.15 0.97
N ALA A 513 -5.27 -36.36 1.98
CA ALA A 513 -5.69 -36.91 3.27
C ALA A 513 -5.65 -35.82 4.34
N TYR A 514 -6.77 -35.63 5.04
CA TYR A 514 -6.88 -34.63 6.08
C TYR A 514 -6.88 -35.28 7.46
N ARG A 515 -6.10 -34.71 8.38
CA ARG A 515 -5.97 -35.16 9.76
C ARG A 515 -6.29 -34.03 10.72
N GLU A 516 -6.78 -34.38 11.90
CA GLU A 516 -6.97 -33.42 12.98
C GLU A 516 -5.62 -32.84 13.40
N PRO A 517 -5.50 -31.50 13.52
CA PRO A 517 -4.22 -30.88 13.83
C PRO A 517 -3.85 -31.15 15.28
N VAL A 518 -2.55 -31.33 15.54
CA VAL A 518 -2.06 -31.45 16.92
C VAL A 518 -2.22 -30.11 17.63
N PRO A 519 -3.01 -30.02 18.71
CA PRO A 519 -3.16 -28.77 19.44
C PRO A 519 -1.90 -28.45 20.24
N PHE A 520 -1.50 -27.18 20.21
CA PHE A 520 -0.44 -26.65 21.06
C PHE A 520 -0.64 -25.15 21.31
N THR A 521 -0.12 -24.64 22.42
CA THR A 521 -0.14 -23.20 22.70
C THR A 521 1.10 -22.55 22.11
N PHE A 522 0.89 -21.43 21.42
CA PHE A 522 1.93 -20.49 21.03
C PHE A 522 1.74 -19.20 21.82
N THR A 523 2.57 -19.01 22.84
CA THR A 523 2.52 -17.85 23.72
C THR A 523 3.49 -16.78 23.23
N VAL A 524 3.01 -15.55 23.07
CA VAL A 524 3.79 -14.37 22.71
C VAL A 524 3.79 -13.40 23.89
N VAL A 525 4.97 -13.13 24.45
CA VAL A 525 5.11 -12.12 25.50
C VAL A 525 5.61 -10.82 24.88
N SER A 526 4.73 -9.83 24.80
CA SER A 526 5.02 -8.50 24.22
C SER A 526 5.14 -7.43 25.32
N PRO A 527 5.95 -6.38 25.15
CA PRO A 527 5.94 -5.21 26.04
C PRO A 527 4.57 -4.55 26.16
N ASP A 528 4.34 -3.84 27.26
CA ASP A 528 3.07 -3.14 27.53
C ASP A 528 2.81 -2.00 26.54
N THR A 529 3.89 -1.38 26.07
CA THR A 529 3.87 -0.29 25.10
C THR A 529 4.90 -0.58 24.02
N MET A 530 4.44 -0.64 22.77
CA MET A 530 5.29 -0.73 21.57
C MET A 530 4.80 0.28 20.54
N LEU A 531 5.74 0.93 19.88
CA LEU A 531 5.47 1.80 18.74
C LEU A 531 5.25 0.99 17.46
N TRP A 532 5.88 -0.19 17.37
CA TRP A 532 5.77 -1.11 16.24
C TRP A 532 5.40 -2.52 16.70
N ARG A 533 4.31 -3.07 16.15
CA ARG A 533 3.79 -4.42 16.46
C ARG A 533 4.59 -5.51 15.74
N SER A 534 5.85 -5.67 16.16
CA SER A 534 6.80 -6.61 15.57
C SER A 534 6.38 -8.09 15.65
N GLU A 535 5.43 -8.44 16.51
CA GLU A 535 4.95 -9.82 16.71
C GLU A 535 3.96 -10.33 15.66
N GLU A 536 3.25 -9.44 14.97
CA GLU A 536 2.14 -9.82 14.09
C GLU A 536 2.56 -10.77 12.94
N PRO A 537 3.71 -10.56 12.24
CA PRO A 537 4.15 -11.48 11.18
C PRO A 537 4.42 -12.91 11.69
N ALA A 538 4.99 -13.04 12.90
CA ALA A 538 5.27 -14.33 13.50
C ALA A 538 3.97 -15.05 13.91
N ILE A 539 3.00 -14.30 14.45
CA ILE A 539 1.66 -14.83 14.78
C ILE A 539 0.93 -15.29 13.51
N ALA A 540 0.91 -14.47 12.45
CA ALA A 540 0.26 -14.79 11.19
C ALA A 540 0.85 -16.05 10.54
N THR A 541 2.17 -16.10 10.41
CA THR A 541 2.89 -17.26 9.87
C THR A 541 2.62 -18.52 10.71
N THR A 542 2.55 -18.39 12.03
CA THR A 542 2.27 -19.54 12.91
C THR A 542 0.85 -20.07 12.71
N ARG A 543 -0.16 -19.20 12.59
CA ARG A 543 -1.54 -19.61 12.30
C ARG A 543 -1.65 -20.35 10.97
N GLU A 544 -0.94 -19.88 9.95
CA GLU A 544 -0.94 -20.50 8.62
C GLU A 544 -0.27 -21.87 8.63
N LEU A 545 0.92 -21.97 9.22
CA LEU A 545 1.67 -23.23 9.25
C LEU A 545 1.06 -24.27 10.18
N PHE A 546 0.35 -23.84 11.22
CA PHE A 546 -0.13 -24.71 12.28
C PHE A 546 -1.60 -24.44 12.62
N PRO A 547 -2.54 -25.11 11.94
CA PRO A 547 -3.98 -24.97 12.21
C PRO A 547 -4.40 -25.31 13.65
N GLY A 548 -3.58 -26.11 14.37
CA GLY A 548 -3.79 -26.46 15.78
C GLY A 548 -3.18 -25.49 16.79
N ALA A 549 -2.56 -24.39 16.34
CA ALA A 549 -1.92 -23.42 17.22
C ALA A 549 -2.96 -22.54 17.92
N ARG A 550 -2.98 -22.58 19.25
CA ARG A 550 -3.71 -21.61 20.08
C ARG A 550 -2.78 -20.44 20.40
N ILE A 551 -3.06 -19.28 19.82
CA ILE A 551 -2.26 -18.07 20.03
C ILE A 551 -2.67 -17.41 21.34
N GLU A 552 -1.70 -17.16 22.22
CA GLU A 552 -1.90 -16.44 23.48
C GLU A 552 -0.92 -15.28 23.57
N THR A 553 -1.43 -14.04 23.56
CA THR A 553 -0.59 -12.85 23.71
C THR A 553 -0.66 -12.35 25.16
N ILE A 554 0.49 -12.21 25.81
CA ILE A 554 0.63 -11.81 27.21
C ILE A 554 1.45 -10.53 27.28
N SER A 555 0.99 -9.51 28.02
CA SER A 555 1.78 -8.30 28.23
C SER A 555 2.87 -8.52 29.28
N ALA A 556 4.07 -7.98 29.03
CA ALA A 556 5.26 -8.12 29.86
C ALA A 556 5.07 -7.59 31.29
N GLY A 557 4.21 -6.59 31.46
CA GLY A 557 3.90 -5.96 32.74
C GLY A 557 2.98 -6.78 33.64
N THR A 558 2.25 -7.76 33.10
CA THR A 558 1.43 -8.67 33.91
C THR A 558 2.29 -9.60 34.77
N GLU A 559 1.74 -10.13 35.87
CA GLU A 559 2.44 -11.08 36.74
C GLU A 559 2.99 -12.28 35.95
N ARG A 560 2.15 -12.86 35.09
CA ARG A 560 2.51 -13.98 34.21
C ARG A 560 3.57 -13.59 33.18
N GLY A 561 3.49 -12.39 32.60
CA GLY A 561 4.52 -11.85 31.69
C GLY A 561 5.88 -11.72 32.37
N ARG A 562 5.92 -11.11 33.57
CA ARG A 562 7.15 -10.95 34.37
C ARG A 562 7.75 -12.30 34.75
N GLU A 563 6.92 -13.27 35.10
CA GLU A 563 7.38 -14.61 35.41
C GLU A 563 8.01 -15.30 34.20
N LEU A 564 7.36 -15.25 33.03
CA LEU A 564 7.91 -15.83 31.80
C LEU A 564 9.23 -15.16 31.39
N ILE A 565 9.34 -13.84 31.53
CA ILE A 565 10.59 -13.11 31.27
C ILE A 565 11.69 -13.58 32.24
N ARG A 566 11.42 -13.67 33.55
CA ARG A 566 12.40 -14.15 34.54
C ARG A 566 12.85 -15.59 34.27
N ARG A 567 11.91 -16.48 33.92
CA ARG A 567 12.21 -17.91 33.72
C ARG A 567 12.94 -18.16 32.41
N MET A 568 12.52 -17.52 31.32
CA MET A 568 13.05 -17.76 29.98
C MET A 568 14.30 -16.92 29.68
N ASP A 569 14.53 -15.86 30.46
CA ASP A 569 15.62 -14.90 30.36
C ASP A 569 15.90 -14.46 28.91
N PRO A 570 14.90 -13.90 28.19
CA PRO A 570 15.10 -13.46 26.81
C PRO A 570 16.10 -12.31 26.74
N ALA A 571 16.82 -12.18 25.63
CA ALA A 571 17.68 -11.01 25.38
C ALA A 571 16.84 -9.76 25.02
N ALA A 572 15.73 -9.97 24.31
CA ALA A 572 14.80 -8.94 23.88
C ALA A 572 13.39 -9.53 23.69
N LEU A 573 12.38 -8.68 23.62
CA LEU A 573 10.97 -9.01 23.35
C LEU A 573 10.59 -8.57 21.92
N PRO A 574 9.54 -9.15 21.30
CA PRO A 574 8.64 -10.19 21.83
C PRO A 574 9.36 -11.52 22.09
N LEU A 575 8.94 -12.22 23.15
CA LEU A 575 9.38 -13.60 23.41
C LEU A 575 8.32 -14.56 22.87
N TYR A 576 8.75 -15.51 22.05
CA TYR A 576 7.88 -16.51 21.43
C TYR A 576 8.11 -17.89 22.04
N LEU A 577 7.04 -18.50 22.56
CA LEU A 577 7.10 -19.78 23.25
C LEU A 577 6.14 -20.76 22.61
N PHE A 578 6.68 -21.87 22.11
CA PHE A 578 5.89 -23.02 21.70
C PHE A 578 5.87 -24.05 22.84
N ASP A 579 4.69 -24.58 23.12
CA ASP A 579 4.58 -25.80 23.92
C ASP A 579 5.30 -26.97 23.23
N THR A 580 5.81 -27.92 24.02
CA THR A 580 6.58 -29.07 23.50
C THR A 580 5.76 -30.00 22.61
N SER A 581 4.43 -29.92 22.65
CA SER A 581 3.56 -30.70 21.77
C SER A 581 3.69 -30.31 20.30
N VAL A 582 4.23 -29.11 19.98
CA VAL A 582 4.50 -28.68 18.60
C VAL A 582 5.40 -29.66 17.85
N VAL A 583 6.27 -30.39 18.54
CA VAL A 583 7.18 -31.38 17.93
C VAL A 583 6.43 -32.49 17.18
N ARG A 584 5.16 -32.74 17.56
CA ARG A 584 4.29 -33.72 16.89
C ARG A 584 3.48 -33.13 15.74
N ALA A 585 3.49 -31.81 15.57
CA ALA A 585 2.76 -31.15 14.50
C ALA A 585 3.42 -31.44 13.15
N HIS A 586 2.61 -31.66 12.11
CA HIS A 586 3.08 -32.06 10.78
C HIS A 586 4.14 -31.12 10.20
N ASN A 587 3.91 -29.80 10.31
CA ASN A 587 4.82 -28.79 9.78
C ASN A 587 5.99 -28.44 10.72
N TYR A 588 6.19 -29.16 11.82
CA TYR A 588 7.26 -28.84 12.79
C TYR A 588 8.65 -28.82 12.16
N ALA A 589 8.94 -29.78 11.25
CA ALA A 589 10.23 -29.86 10.58
C ALA A 589 10.58 -28.58 9.80
N LYS A 590 9.58 -27.81 9.34
CA LYS A 590 9.79 -26.53 8.62
C LYS A 590 10.34 -25.42 9.52
N VAL A 591 10.04 -25.45 10.82
CA VAL A 591 10.48 -24.43 11.80
C VAL A 591 11.56 -24.93 12.76
N ALA A 592 11.70 -26.26 12.91
CA ALA A 592 12.62 -26.90 13.84
C ALA A 592 14.07 -26.36 13.79
N PRO A 593 14.68 -26.07 12.62
CA PRO A 593 16.03 -25.51 12.57
C PRO A 593 16.17 -24.16 13.28
N GLY A 594 15.10 -23.35 13.25
CA GLY A 594 15.04 -22.04 13.89
C GLY A 594 14.66 -22.08 15.37
N LEU A 595 14.32 -23.24 15.93
CA LEU A 595 13.91 -23.38 17.32
C LEU A 595 15.03 -23.96 18.19
N VAL A 596 14.98 -23.60 19.47
CA VAL A 596 15.83 -24.15 20.52
C VAL A 596 14.97 -24.44 21.74
N ARG A 597 15.24 -25.58 22.39
CA ARG A 597 14.58 -25.92 23.65
C ARG A 597 15.19 -25.09 24.77
N ARG A 598 14.34 -24.37 25.50
CA ARG A 598 14.69 -23.71 26.75
C ARG A 598 13.71 -24.17 27.81
N GLN A 599 14.23 -24.87 28.81
CA GLN A 599 13.43 -25.52 29.85
C GLN A 599 12.35 -26.45 29.24
N ASN A 600 11.07 -26.24 29.57
CA ASN A 600 9.93 -27.02 29.11
C ASN A 600 9.17 -26.38 27.92
N ARG A 601 9.81 -25.47 27.20
CA ARG A 601 9.27 -24.79 26.01
C ARG A 601 10.30 -24.78 24.88
N LEU A 602 9.83 -24.51 23.66
CA LEU A 602 10.68 -24.18 22.52
C LEU A 602 10.55 -22.69 22.23
N THR A 603 11.65 -22.03 21.88
CA THR A 603 11.69 -20.62 21.48
C THR A 603 12.53 -20.48 20.23
N PHE A 604 12.37 -19.39 19.48
CA PHE A 604 13.28 -19.10 18.38
C PHE A 604 14.71 -18.90 18.86
N ARG A 605 15.65 -19.39 18.06
CA ARG A 605 17.05 -19.00 18.14
C ARG A 605 17.16 -17.51 17.80
N PRO A 606 18.09 -16.77 18.43
CA PRO A 606 18.30 -15.36 18.08
C PRO A 606 18.51 -15.15 16.58
N GLU A 607 19.24 -16.03 15.89
CA GLU A 607 19.53 -15.93 14.46
C GLU A 607 18.29 -16.10 13.58
N ALA A 608 17.28 -16.82 14.06
CA ALA A 608 16.04 -17.06 13.32
C ALA A 608 14.99 -15.96 13.54
N MET A 609 15.00 -15.32 14.71
CA MET A 609 14.05 -14.26 15.06
C MET A 609 14.71 -13.23 15.96
N SER A 610 14.80 -11.99 15.46
CA SER A 610 15.35 -10.86 16.22
C SER A 610 14.29 -10.26 17.14
N GLY A 611 14.70 -9.94 18.37
CA GLY A 611 13.86 -9.16 19.28
C GLY A 611 14.05 -7.67 19.03
N HIS A 612 12.98 -6.90 19.23
CA HIS A 612 12.91 -5.47 18.94
C HIS A 612 12.85 -4.60 20.21
N TYR A 613 12.60 -5.20 21.38
CA TYR A 613 12.47 -4.48 22.65
C TYR A 613 13.40 -5.03 23.74
N PHE A 614 14.40 -4.24 24.12
CA PHE A 614 15.49 -4.59 25.04
C PHE A 614 15.15 -4.21 26.49
N HIS A 615 14.27 -4.99 27.13
CA HIS A 615 13.74 -4.72 28.48
C HIS A 615 14.79 -4.56 29.59
N ARG A 616 16.00 -5.14 29.43
CA ARG A 616 17.11 -5.03 30.40
C ARG A 616 17.81 -3.68 30.37
N ARG A 617 17.65 -2.90 29.29
CA ARG A 617 18.27 -1.57 29.18
C ARG A 617 17.53 -0.58 30.07
N GLU A 618 18.24 0.37 30.65
CA GLU A 618 17.62 1.48 31.39
C GLU A 618 16.74 2.30 30.44
N ARG A 619 15.49 2.55 30.83
CA ARG A 619 14.57 3.39 30.05
C ARG A 619 15.04 4.84 30.15
N GLN A 620 15.17 5.51 29.01
CA GLN A 620 15.52 6.92 28.94
C GLN A 620 14.39 7.68 28.23
N PRO A 621 13.35 8.12 28.96
CA PRO A 621 12.16 8.74 28.36
C PRO A 621 12.50 9.89 27.41
N GLY A 622 11.85 9.93 26.25
CA GLY A 622 12.07 10.97 25.23
C GLY A 622 13.41 10.90 24.49
N LYS A 623 14.33 10.01 24.85
CA LYS A 623 15.60 9.83 24.14
C LYS A 623 15.38 9.09 22.82
N VAL A 624 15.91 9.64 21.74
CA VAL A 624 15.88 9.02 20.42
C VAL A 624 17.30 8.90 19.90
N THR A 625 17.69 7.70 19.48
CA THR A 625 18.98 7.47 18.83
C THR A 625 18.76 6.98 17.41
N LEU A 626 19.24 7.75 16.43
CA LEU A 626 19.17 7.43 15.02
C LEU A 626 20.50 6.82 14.58
N PHE A 627 20.47 5.54 14.23
CA PHE A 627 21.59 4.85 13.61
C PHE A 627 21.51 5.02 12.09
N VAL A 628 22.58 5.52 11.48
CA VAL A 628 22.70 5.70 10.02
C VAL A 628 24.00 5.09 9.54
N ASP A 629 23.93 4.22 8.55
CA ASP A 629 25.08 3.74 7.80
C ASP A 629 25.62 4.88 6.93
N PRO A 630 26.83 5.40 7.18
CA PRO A 630 27.37 6.53 6.44
C PRO A 630 27.58 6.28 4.93
N HIS A 631 27.53 5.00 4.51
CA HIS A 631 27.65 4.56 3.11
C HIS A 631 26.31 4.26 2.45
N PHE A 632 25.22 4.41 3.18
CA PHE A 632 23.91 4.32 2.56
C PHE A 632 23.73 5.50 1.60
N ASP A 633 23.41 5.22 0.32
CA ASP A 633 23.29 6.24 -0.74
C ASP A 633 22.34 7.39 -0.37
N ARG A 634 21.36 7.12 0.50
CA ARG A 634 20.37 8.10 0.98
C ARG A 634 20.63 8.59 2.42
N ALA A 635 21.83 8.37 2.97
CA ALA A 635 22.17 8.80 4.32
C ALA A 635 22.00 10.32 4.51
N GLY A 636 22.37 11.12 3.50
CA GLY A 636 22.17 12.56 3.51
C GLY A 636 20.70 12.97 3.59
N GLU A 637 19.83 12.29 2.84
CA GLU A 637 18.38 12.51 2.85
C GLU A 637 17.77 12.17 4.22
N VAL A 638 18.12 11.00 4.78
CA VAL A 638 17.67 10.55 6.10
C VAL A 638 18.06 11.57 7.19
N LEU A 639 19.31 12.04 7.16
CA LEU A 639 19.81 13.03 8.11
C LEU A 639 19.12 14.39 7.93
N ALA A 640 18.88 14.82 6.69
CA ALA A 640 18.17 16.06 6.39
C ALA A 640 16.73 16.01 6.92
N LEU A 641 16.04 14.87 6.77
CA LEU A 641 14.70 14.65 7.34
C LEU A 641 14.72 14.68 8.87
N ALA A 642 15.66 13.98 9.49
CA ALA A 642 15.80 13.96 10.95
C ALA A 642 16.11 15.36 11.52
N ALA A 643 16.99 16.13 10.86
CA ALA A 643 17.32 17.49 11.26
C ALA A 643 16.17 18.49 11.07
N ARG A 644 15.21 18.22 10.16
CA ARG A 644 13.99 19.03 10.04
C ARG A 644 13.06 18.86 11.24
N ILE A 645 12.94 17.65 11.78
CA ILE A 645 12.08 17.35 12.93
C ILE A 645 12.65 17.93 14.23
N ASP A 646 13.97 17.94 14.34
CA ASP A 646 14.65 18.33 15.56
C ASP A 646 15.93 19.08 15.22
N SER A 647 15.77 20.35 14.86
CA SER A 647 16.86 21.13 14.29
C SER A 647 17.92 21.54 15.32
N PRO A 648 19.22 21.26 15.08
CA PRO A 648 19.76 20.38 14.04
C PRO A 648 19.86 18.90 14.46
N PHE A 649 19.86 18.60 15.77
CA PHE A 649 19.75 17.29 16.43
C PHE A 649 19.75 17.54 17.97
N LYS A 650 18.76 18.28 18.50
CA LYS A 650 18.71 18.65 19.94
C LYS A 650 18.29 17.48 20.84
N ARG A 651 17.35 16.67 20.39
CA ARG A 651 16.75 15.51 21.07
C ARG A 651 17.16 14.19 20.42
N ILE A 652 17.52 14.21 19.14
CA ILE A 652 18.01 13.03 18.42
C ILE A 652 19.51 12.90 18.60
N THR A 653 19.97 11.73 19.03
CA THR A 653 21.39 11.36 18.96
C THR A 653 21.66 10.61 17.66
N VAL A 654 22.49 11.16 16.78
CA VAL A 654 22.93 10.46 15.56
C VAL A 654 24.16 9.62 15.86
N LEU A 655 24.12 8.34 15.48
CA LEU A 655 25.26 7.42 15.55
C LEU A 655 25.48 6.69 14.22
N PRO A 656 26.74 6.40 13.86
CA PRO A 656 27.02 5.63 12.66
C PRO A 656 26.73 4.13 12.88
N VAL A 657 26.22 3.46 11.86
CA VAL A 657 26.31 2.00 11.75
C VAL A 657 27.70 1.67 11.21
N VAL A 658 28.55 1.06 12.04
CA VAL A 658 29.89 0.62 11.63
C VAL A 658 29.85 -0.87 11.30
N ARG A 659 30.01 -1.23 10.03
CA ARG A 659 30.11 -2.63 9.58
C ARG A 659 31.56 -3.14 9.74
N HIS A 660 31.71 -4.42 10.09
CA HIS A 660 33.00 -5.09 10.29
C HIS A 660 33.88 -4.40 11.33
N PHE A 661 33.55 -4.45 12.62
CA PHE A 661 34.45 -4.03 13.70
C PHE A 661 35.48 -5.16 13.97
N SER A 662 36.79 -4.91 13.90
CA SER A 662 37.83 -5.89 14.29
C SER A 662 38.49 -5.47 15.60
N ASP A 663 38.96 -6.43 16.40
CA ASP A 663 39.53 -6.20 17.74
C ASP A 663 40.81 -5.34 17.76
N THR A 664 41.42 -5.09 16.60
CA THR A 664 42.66 -4.31 16.42
C THR A 664 42.43 -2.91 15.83
N ALA A 665 41.24 -2.33 16.02
CA ALA A 665 40.76 -1.11 15.34
C ALA A 665 41.67 0.13 15.45
N ALA A 666 42.54 0.24 16.47
CA ALA A 666 43.53 1.31 16.57
C ALA A 666 44.56 1.30 15.41
N ASN A 667 44.84 0.14 14.83
CA ASN A 667 45.84 -0.01 13.76
C ASN A 667 45.29 0.03 12.33
N SER A 668 43.98 0.20 12.12
CA SER A 668 43.35 0.06 10.79
C SER A 668 42.83 1.36 10.17
N LEU A 669 43.60 2.45 10.25
CA LEU A 669 43.39 3.67 9.43
C LEU A 669 44.20 3.64 8.11
N ASN A 670 44.55 2.44 7.63
CA ASN A 670 45.28 2.22 6.37
C ASN A 670 44.42 1.57 5.26
N TYR A 671 43.09 1.47 5.42
CA TYR A 671 42.21 0.87 4.42
C TYR A 671 41.12 1.84 3.97
N THR A 672 41.04 2.03 2.66
CA THR A 672 40.15 2.94 1.95
C THR A 672 38.65 2.59 2.10
N GLY A 673 37.82 3.63 2.08
CA GLY A 673 36.42 3.55 1.65
C GLY A 673 35.36 3.45 2.75
N HIS A 674 35.27 2.32 3.45
CA HIS A 674 34.06 1.96 4.21
C HIS A 674 34.12 2.16 5.74
N ARG A 675 35.30 2.01 6.35
CA ARG A 675 35.45 2.12 7.82
C ARG A 675 35.78 3.54 8.30
N GLU A 676 36.45 4.33 7.46
CA GLU A 676 36.96 5.66 7.84
C GLU A 676 35.82 6.62 8.22
N GLU A 677 34.70 6.60 7.49
CA GLU A 677 33.61 7.57 7.69
C GLU A 677 32.87 7.34 9.01
N GLY A 678 32.48 6.10 9.33
CA GLY A 678 31.81 5.79 10.59
C GLY A 678 32.71 6.03 11.81
N LEU A 679 34.01 5.71 11.70
CA LEU A 679 34.99 6.01 12.75
C LEU A 679 35.24 7.51 12.89
N ALA A 680 35.24 8.27 11.78
CA ALA A 680 35.33 9.72 11.81
C ALA A 680 34.11 10.31 12.52
N TRP A 681 32.90 9.85 12.26
CA TRP A 681 31.69 10.32 12.96
C TRP A 681 31.81 10.13 14.48
N LEU A 682 32.27 8.95 14.92
CA LEU A 682 32.51 8.68 16.33
C LEU A 682 33.58 9.60 16.93
N ALA A 683 34.72 9.78 16.26
CA ALA A 683 35.81 10.64 16.71
C ALA A 683 35.41 12.13 16.79
N LEU A 684 34.72 12.64 15.76
CA LEU A 684 34.24 14.02 15.74
C LEU A 684 33.19 14.25 16.84
N ARG A 685 32.29 13.30 17.05
CA ARG A 685 31.28 13.40 18.10
C ARG A 685 31.91 13.43 19.49
N GLU A 686 32.92 12.59 19.74
CA GLU A 686 33.62 12.55 21.02
C GLU A 686 34.41 13.85 21.26
N ALA A 687 35.20 14.29 20.28
CA ALA A 687 36.07 15.45 20.44
C ALA A 687 35.31 16.80 20.40
N SER A 688 34.23 16.90 19.62
CA SER A 688 33.47 18.14 19.48
C SER A 688 32.05 17.90 18.93
N PRO A 689 31.05 17.63 19.81
CA PRO A 689 29.66 17.39 19.39
C PRO A 689 29.06 18.51 18.51
N GLY A 690 29.42 19.76 18.78
CA GLY A 690 28.99 20.92 17.98
C GLY A 690 29.54 20.87 16.56
N LYS A 691 30.83 20.58 16.39
CA LYS A 691 31.44 20.45 15.06
C LYS A 691 30.97 19.19 14.33
N PHE A 692 30.67 18.10 15.04
CA PHE A 692 30.03 16.92 14.45
C PHE A 692 28.67 17.24 13.83
N THR A 693 27.85 18.02 14.54
CA THR A 693 26.55 18.47 14.02
C THR A 693 26.71 19.35 12.77
N THR A 694 27.69 20.26 12.77
CA THR A 694 28.03 21.07 11.60
C THR A 694 28.52 20.21 10.43
N TYR A 695 29.33 19.20 10.71
CA TYR A 695 29.83 18.25 9.72
C TYR A 695 28.69 17.48 9.03
N LEU A 696 27.76 16.91 9.79
CA LEU A 696 26.59 16.23 9.23
C LEU A 696 25.78 17.16 8.30
N ARG A 697 25.55 18.41 8.73
CA ARG A 697 24.77 19.40 7.98
C ARG A 697 25.45 19.87 6.69
N GLN A 698 26.73 20.21 6.77
CA GLN A 698 27.44 20.84 5.66
C GLN A 698 28.00 19.83 4.66
N CYS A 699 28.34 18.62 5.14
CA CYS A 699 29.15 17.68 4.38
C CYS A 699 28.40 16.37 4.05
N VAL A 700 27.43 15.94 4.86
CA VAL A 700 26.71 14.67 4.64
C VAL A 700 25.34 14.90 4.03
N MET A 701 24.54 15.84 4.55
CA MET A 701 23.18 16.12 4.07
C MET A 701 23.11 16.63 2.63
N LYS A 702 24.20 17.21 2.11
CA LYS A 702 24.28 17.74 0.74
C LYS A 702 24.62 16.70 -0.32
N GLY A 703 24.89 15.45 0.07
CA GLY A 703 25.24 14.37 -0.87
C GLY A 703 26.65 14.50 -1.46
N ASN A 704 27.56 15.22 -0.77
CA ASN A 704 28.91 15.49 -1.27
C ASN A 704 29.74 14.20 -1.45
N GLU A 705 30.64 14.20 -2.44
CA GLU A 705 31.58 13.10 -2.69
C GLU A 705 32.65 12.98 -1.57
N ALA A 706 33.42 11.88 -1.56
CA ALA A 706 34.39 11.60 -0.51
C ALA A 706 35.51 12.65 -0.40
N GLU A 707 35.93 13.24 -1.53
CA GLU A 707 36.94 14.32 -1.56
C GLU A 707 36.42 15.60 -0.91
N ASP A 708 35.17 15.96 -1.18
CA ASP A 708 34.48 17.10 -0.58
C ASP A 708 34.28 16.91 0.93
N LYS A 709 33.98 15.69 1.40
CA LYS A 709 33.89 15.40 2.84
C LYS A 709 35.23 15.60 3.55
N SER A 710 36.34 15.22 2.92
CA SER A 710 37.70 15.43 3.45
C SER A 710 38.06 16.92 3.51
N ALA A 711 37.72 17.68 2.48
CA ALA A 711 37.89 19.14 2.47
C ALA A 711 37.03 19.82 3.56
N CYS A 712 35.81 19.35 3.75
CA CYS A 712 34.89 19.82 4.79
C CYS A 712 35.39 19.51 6.21
N LEU A 713 35.98 18.34 6.45
CA LEU A 713 36.64 18.05 7.73
C LEU A 713 37.81 19.02 8.03
N LYS A 714 38.61 19.33 7.01
CA LYS A 714 39.72 20.29 7.13
C LYS A 714 39.22 21.70 7.46
N SER A 715 38.13 22.16 6.82
CA SER A 715 37.57 23.48 7.12
C SER A 715 37.03 23.60 8.55
N LEU A 716 36.60 22.49 9.15
CA LEU A 716 36.21 22.41 10.57
C LEU A 716 37.41 22.28 11.54
N GLY A 717 38.63 22.26 11.04
CA GLY A 717 39.86 22.17 11.82
C GLY A 717 40.24 20.75 12.26
N PHE A 718 39.76 19.73 11.54
CA PHE A 718 40.12 18.33 11.76
C PHE A 718 40.96 17.79 10.61
N SER A 719 42.08 17.14 10.96
CA SER A 719 42.88 16.36 10.01
C SER A 719 42.67 14.87 10.30
N ARG A 720 42.91 14.01 9.30
CA ARG A 720 42.89 12.55 9.49
C ARG A 720 43.81 12.09 10.63
N ARG A 721 44.98 12.72 10.78
CA ARG A 721 45.92 12.46 11.90
C ARG A 721 45.29 12.80 13.26
N ARG A 722 44.58 13.92 13.36
CA ARG A 722 43.90 14.31 14.59
C ARG A 722 42.76 13.35 14.95
N LEU A 723 41.95 12.94 13.97
CA LEU A 723 40.89 11.95 14.20
C LEU A 723 41.46 10.60 14.64
N LYS A 724 42.58 10.17 14.04
CA LYS A 724 43.31 8.97 14.47
C LYS A 724 43.72 9.06 15.94
N ALA A 725 44.36 10.15 16.34
CA ALA A 725 44.80 10.35 17.71
C ALA A 725 43.62 10.30 18.71
N ILE A 726 42.48 10.89 18.37
CA ILE A 726 41.26 10.83 19.20
C ILE A 726 40.77 9.38 19.35
N LEU A 727 40.78 8.60 18.26
CA LEU A 727 40.37 7.18 18.31
C LEU A 727 41.31 6.33 19.15
N GLU A 728 42.61 6.63 19.14
CA GLU A 728 43.62 5.97 19.96
C GLU A 728 43.51 6.37 21.44
N GLU A 729 43.31 7.67 21.72
CA GLU A 729 43.13 8.23 23.07
C GLU A 729 41.82 7.74 23.72
N HIS A 730 40.75 7.61 22.94
CA HIS A 730 39.41 7.21 23.39
C HIS A 730 39.00 5.81 22.91
N GLY A 731 39.93 4.85 22.86
CA GLY A 731 39.67 3.49 22.37
C GLY A 731 38.49 2.79 23.06
N GLU A 732 38.21 3.08 24.33
CA GLU A 732 37.06 2.53 25.06
C GLU A 732 35.70 2.95 24.46
N MET A 733 35.60 4.13 23.84
CA MET A 733 34.38 4.58 23.15
C MET A 733 34.06 3.65 21.98
N LEU A 734 35.07 3.21 21.23
CA LEU A 734 34.90 2.27 20.13
C LEU A 734 34.38 0.91 20.61
N VAL A 735 34.94 0.40 21.71
CA VAL A 735 34.49 -0.84 22.36
C VAL A 735 33.03 -0.72 22.78
N ARG A 736 32.65 0.37 23.46
CA ARG A 736 31.26 0.63 23.89
C ARG A 736 30.30 0.70 22.71
N HIS A 737 30.66 1.39 21.62
CA HIS A 737 29.80 1.52 20.44
C HIS A 737 29.62 0.17 19.72
N ARG A 738 30.70 -0.59 19.55
CA ARG A 738 30.68 -1.93 18.98
C ARG A 738 29.77 -2.87 19.79
N ASP A 739 29.98 -2.92 21.09
CA ASP A 739 29.25 -3.83 21.97
C ASP A 739 27.76 -3.47 22.01
N MET A 740 27.43 -2.17 21.94
CA MET A 740 26.06 -1.69 21.76
C MET A 740 25.46 -2.14 20.42
N GLN A 741 26.12 -1.91 19.28
CA GLN A 741 25.62 -2.36 17.97
C GLN A 741 25.41 -3.87 17.93
N LYS A 742 26.34 -4.64 18.50
CA LYS A 742 26.26 -6.10 18.58
C LYS A 742 25.10 -6.56 19.46
N THR A 743 24.90 -5.92 20.60
CA THR A 743 23.78 -6.21 21.52
C THR A 743 22.43 -5.89 20.87
N LEU A 744 22.36 -4.77 20.14
CA LEU A 744 21.15 -4.33 19.45
C LEU A 744 20.90 -5.08 18.13
N ARG A 745 21.92 -5.76 17.58
CA ARG A 745 21.86 -6.49 16.30
C ARG A 745 21.34 -5.64 15.16
N ILE A 746 21.93 -4.45 15.03
CA ILE A 746 21.58 -3.50 13.96
C ILE A 746 22.13 -4.02 12.63
N GLU A 747 21.22 -4.49 11.77
CA GLU A 747 21.54 -5.01 10.43
C GLU A 747 21.07 -4.06 9.31
N SER A 748 20.08 -3.21 9.58
CA SER A 748 19.54 -2.27 8.61
C SER A 748 20.43 -1.02 8.46
N PRO A 749 20.51 -0.42 7.25
CA PRO A 749 21.27 0.81 7.03
C PRO A 749 20.76 2.00 7.86
N VAL A 750 19.48 1.98 8.24
CA VAL A 750 18.86 3.00 9.10
C VAL A 750 18.05 2.30 10.19
N SER A 751 18.24 2.70 11.44
CA SER A 751 17.46 2.17 12.57
C SER A 751 17.24 3.23 13.64
N LEU A 752 16.06 3.21 14.26
CA LEU A 752 15.71 4.09 15.37
C LEU A 752 15.71 3.29 16.67
N LEU A 753 16.48 3.74 17.66
CA LEU A 753 16.39 3.24 19.03
C LEU A 753 15.66 4.27 19.89
N VAL A 754 14.46 3.91 20.33
CA VAL A 754 13.55 4.76 21.09
C VAL A 754 13.60 4.42 22.57
N GLU A 755 13.70 5.46 23.40
CA GLU A 755 13.79 5.40 24.86
C GLU A 755 14.86 4.44 25.39
N ASN A 756 15.90 4.22 24.58
CA ASN A 756 16.96 3.26 24.82
C ASN A 756 16.49 1.78 24.95
N ARG A 757 15.27 1.46 24.49
CA ARG A 757 14.65 0.13 24.65
C ARG A 757 14.04 -0.46 23.38
N GLU A 758 13.45 0.32 22.48
CA GLU A 758 12.77 -0.22 21.29
C GLU A 758 13.58 0.10 20.02
N LEU A 759 14.00 -0.93 19.29
CA LEU A 759 14.75 -0.81 18.04
C LEU A 759 13.85 -1.09 16.84
N ILE A 760 13.75 -0.12 15.95
CA ILE A 760 12.88 -0.16 14.78
C ILE A 760 13.74 0.03 13.54
N ALA A 761 13.70 -0.96 12.64
CA ALA A 761 14.33 -0.87 11.34
C ALA A 761 13.52 0.07 10.43
N VAL A 762 14.20 0.97 9.73
CA VAL A 762 13.57 1.95 8.86
C VAL A 762 13.80 1.51 7.42
N SER A 763 12.73 1.12 6.74
CA SER A 763 12.79 0.56 5.39
C SER A 763 12.67 1.64 4.32
N ASN A 764 12.01 2.77 4.62
CA ASN A 764 11.92 3.92 3.75
C ASN A 764 11.93 5.26 4.54
N PRO A 765 12.22 6.40 3.90
CA PRO A 765 12.31 7.70 4.60
C PRO A 765 10.99 8.24 5.16
N LYS A 766 9.82 7.76 4.68
CA LYS A 766 8.50 8.14 5.22
C LYS A 766 8.24 7.45 6.56
N ASP A 767 8.64 6.17 6.70
CA ASP A 767 8.58 5.44 7.97
C ASP A 767 9.37 6.17 9.06
N LEU A 768 10.52 6.76 8.68
CA LEU A 768 11.35 7.56 9.58
C LEU A 768 10.61 8.79 10.09
N LEU A 769 9.98 9.55 9.20
CA LEU A 769 9.24 10.77 9.55
C LEU A 769 8.06 10.47 10.49
N ASP A 770 7.25 9.48 10.14
CA ASP A 770 6.06 9.11 10.91
C ASP A 770 6.45 8.57 12.29
N LEU A 771 7.52 7.77 12.36
CA LEU A 771 8.02 7.23 13.62
C LEU A 771 8.62 8.33 14.51
N MET A 772 9.45 9.21 13.95
CA MET A 772 10.08 10.28 14.71
C MET A 772 9.09 11.34 15.19
N ALA A 773 8.06 11.64 14.40
CA ALA A 773 6.96 12.52 14.83
C ALA A 773 6.19 11.95 16.02
N ARG A 774 5.86 10.64 15.98
CA ARG A 774 5.19 9.95 17.10
C ARG A 774 6.04 9.93 18.37
N VAL A 775 7.35 9.73 18.23
CA VAL A 775 8.26 9.58 19.38
C VAL A 775 8.61 10.92 20.03
N LEU A 776 8.81 11.97 19.24
CA LEU A 776 9.27 13.26 19.74
C LEU A 776 8.13 14.18 20.21
N GLY A 777 6.88 13.74 20.12
CA GLY A 777 5.70 14.55 20.48
C GLY A 777 5.61 15.86 19.71
N THR A 778 6.35 15.97 18.60
CA THR A 778 6.24 17.09 17.67
C THR A 778 5.20 16.71 16.65
N GLU A 779 4.07 17.43 16.65
CA GLU A 779 3.34 17.57 15.41
C GLU A 779 4.36 17.99 14.33
N PRO A 780 4.39 17.35 13.16
CA PRO A 780 5.25 17.80 12.07
C PRO A 780 4.90 19.26 11.82
N SER A 781 5.82 20.17 12.14
CA SER A 781 5.57 21.61 12.01
C SER A 781 5.06 21.90 10.60
N HIS A 782 3.84 22.43 10.52
CA HIS A 782 3.10 22.70 9.28
C HIS A 782 3.75 23.74 8.35
N ASN A 783 4.95 24.23 8.67
CA ASN A 783 5.74 25.12 7.82
C ASN A 783 7.15 24.55 7.67
N LEU A 784 7.39 23.82 6.58
CA LEU A 784 8.74 23.57 6.08
C LEU A 784 8.80 24.10 4.65
N PRO A 785 9.67 25.09 4.35
CA PRO A 785 9.84 25.54 2.98
C PRO A 785 10.27 24.38 2.09
N ALA A 786 9.78 24.40 0.85
CA ALA A 786 10.18 23.45 -0.17
C ALA A 786 11.72 23.39 -0.26
N LEU A 787 12.27 22.17 -0.22
CA LEU A 787 13.64 21.94 -0.69
C LEU A 787 13.61 22.08 -2.21
N THR A 788 13.68 23.32 -2.69
CA THR A 788 14.02 23.59 -4.09
C THR A 788 15.49 23.24 -4.31
N LYS A 789 15.82 22.92 -5.56
CA LYS A 789 17.17 23.17 -6.07
C LYS A 789 17.59 24.62 -5.82
#